data_AF-A0A067CMC9-F1
#
_entry.id   AF-A0A067CMC9-F1
#
_cell.length_a   1.000
_cell.length_b   1.000
_cell.length_c   1.000
_cell.angle_alpha   90.00
_cell.angle_beta   90.00
_cell.angle_gamma   90.00
#
_symmetry.space_group_name_H-M   'P 1'
#
loop_
_entity.id
_entity.type
_entity.pdbx_description
1 polymer ?
#
loop_
_entity_poly.entity_id
_entity_poly.type
_entity_poly.pdbx_seq_one_letter_code
_entity_poly.pdbx_strand_id
1 'polypeptide(L)'
;MADDADVDDAPTYSWKRSDGTVRAEATDENDDNDNNQGGTDDVPIVSMVDDLPLFADDANKALHAQIRAKEKRFHVVKQEILETSSRHGIMDEHLKNVKQELINTQSLHNSKLKEISTEEHLRQVSDREAGRVKQELKKLDVAYNDVENKLNAIQNFLFKGNEDMDNFKMQMNWNQDELEQWATAAKQKEDDNMALEKYTRADDARIKELNLEIEKLTKALQVQKQLVEHEATETQAKQIELDKTADEFRAMHDERQQLVKQWQDTLEAMKRRDAEIAAASEQFAAKRMSVEEKKDALSEHKHRLKLQEQDNNDLQVKIQAKERLQSKLRLELQAANVRFQEFRDQVEILKNQLTSTVTHLNQQRAYNSNKRSHLDKLVDDVEATRTRYKTTKKILDATMNSTVDAETMAKNAEADLNAMEAESLRFDKEITLLKDHMFRRSQTLFTLRQAEATLIAEISGAVAASRNLSTKLKLLEQSALRQQELVYNGEFQIQQMERKVSRASGERTADETKAMKAEIEVLQAEYDATHAQYSMLQTQCKKLSDERNATERTKRALLATRDETTAKIAEHELANASAENSLKAIYREKEDLLVQHDLQKLEVKRLRDFLNSRADQVLTLENREFQLKKSMEERKKEIGVHREVQRATVKAAEEERHRVSVEHSERELRIKKLQAKFETLCKTSPFGNIDEDGQERSQAYFVIKAAQRREELQREGDDLDDKIRVAEKEVRALTKTLAHLEGRNTEYRKSFHRADMVGEDAIKMNQLEDQVKVAEDTLFKRKKELQRLEMDMEAEQHRIAELEMQARHFKDHNENLHAAQAQVLKELETERDRGVKITKRLDRLVRDHRANRIVSEHEKTIEEVVLETYNAKEVNHSLLYTLGQLAHEFPELSDPLHESVKGQNLHIPALPPGAALARGHKKGSSSASDSRPPSARSDRSDLSSVKSSVSSTSSRSTNRRAVPMGKVQLGL
;
A
#
# COMPACT_ATOMS: atom_id res chain seq x y z
N MET A 1 8.11 63.37 -21.96
CA MET A 1 9.45 62.90 -22.34
C MET A 1 9.24 61.44 -22.69
N ALA A 2 8.81 61.10 -23.90
CA ALA A 2 9.13 61.71 -25.20
C ALA A 2 10.65 61.64 -25.49
N ASP A 3 11.11 60.98 -26.55
CA ASP A 3 10.39 60.19 -27.59
C ASP A 3 11.22 58.95 -28.00
N ASP A 4 10.63 58.08 -28.84
CA ASP A 4 11.22 57.48 -30.05
C ASP A 4 10.70 56.06 -30.34
N ALA A 5 10.72 55.70 -31.62
CA ALA A 5 10.29 54.41 -32.16
C ALA A 5 11.50 53.63 -32.72
N ASP A 6 11.36 52.31 -32.90
CA ASP A 6 11.26 51.76 -34.26
C ASP A 6 10.98 50.25 -34.29
N VAL A 7 10.07 49.89 -35.22
CA VAL A 7 10.03 48.74 -36.15
C VAL A 7 10.32 47.29 -35.67
N ASP A 8 9.54 46.36 -36.22
CA ASP A 8 9.72 44.89 -36.21
C ASP A 8 11.15 44.45 -36.65
N ASP A 9 11.66 43.24 -36.39
CA ASP A 9 11.00 41.93 -36.47
C ASP A 9 11.78 40.86 -35.66
N ALA A 10 11.20 39.68 -35.43
CA ALA A 10 11.69 38.70 -34.44
C ALA A 10 12.74 37.69 -34.96
N PRO A 11 13.94 37.61 -34.37
CA PRO A 11 14.94 36.58 -34.71
C PRO A 11 14.74 35.27 -33.94
N THR A 12 14.88 34.15 -34.65
CA THR A 12 14.97 32.80 -34.07
C THR A 12 16.24 32.62 -33.24
N TYR A 13 16.15 31.94 -32.09
CA TYR A 13 17.32 31.58 -31.28
C TYR A 13 17.66 30.09 -31.32
N SER A 14 18.96 29.78 -31.26
CA SER A 14 19.49 28.43 -31.47
C SER A 14 19.98 27.79 -30.17
N TRP A 15 19.94 26.46 -30.10
CA TRP A 15 20.56 25.70 -29.03
C TRP A 15 22.00 25.32 -29.38
N LYS A 16 22.97 25.72 -28.54
CA LYS A 16 24.24 25.03 -28.37
C LYS A 16 24.60 24.93 -26.90
N ARG A 17 25.11 23.75 -26.50
CA ARG A 17 25.73 23.52 -25.19
C ARG A 17 27.21 23.89 -25.25
N SER A 18 27.78 24.29 -24.12
CA SER A 18 29.18 24.72 -23.98
C SER A 18 30.03 23.67 -23.24
N ASP A 19 30.42 22.62 -23.96
CA ASP A 19 31.50 21.68 -23.61
C ASP A 19 31.97 21.05 -24.93
N GLY A 20 33.24 21.04 -25.32
CA GLY A 20 34.41 21.60 -24.64
C GLY A 20 35.75 20.97 -25.05
N THR A 21 35.73 19.85 -25.79
CA THR A 21 36.92 19.17 -26.33
C THR A 21 36.94 19.16 -27.87
N VAL A 22 38.13 19.26 -28.46
CA VAL A 22 38.39 19.53 -29.90
C VAL A 22 39.55 18.65 -30.39
N ARG A 23 39.68 18.50 -31.73
CA ARG A 23 40.70 17.78 -32.54
C ARG A 23 40.40 16.27 -32.71
N ALA A 24 40.33 15.66 -33.90
CA ALA A 24 41.01 15.84 -35.20
C ALA A 24 42.52 15.54 -35.16
N GLU A 25 43.21 15.10 -36.23
CA GLU A 25 42.82 14.76 -37.62
C GLU A 25 42.76 13.21 -37.83
N ALA A 26 42.20 12.54 -38.87
CA ALA A 26 41.75 12.83 -40.24
C ALA A 26 42.81 12.84 -41.37
N THR A 27 43.00 11.69 -42.06
CA THR A 27 43.46 11.53 -43.47
C THR A 27 43.19 10.11 -43.98
N ASP A 28 42.42 9.97 -45.07
CA ASP A 28 42.75 9.35 -46.38
C ASP A 28 43.31 7.90 -46.44
N GLU A 29 43.04 7.07 -47.47
CA GLU A 29 42.36 7.25 -48.77
C GLU A 29 41.88 5.88 -49.33
N ASN A 30 41.27 5.86 -50.53
CA ASN A 30 40.87 4.68 -51.36
C ASN A 30 39.65 3.85 -50.89
N ASP A 31 38.85 3.20 -51.76
CA ASP A 31 38.43 3.51 -53.15
C ASP A 31 37.19 2.65 -53.50
N ASP A 32 36.62 2.83 -54.70
CA ASP A 32 35.72 1.93 -55.45
C ASP A 32 34.36 1.48 -54.82
N ASN A 33 33.29 2.10 -55.33
CA ASN A 33 32.34 1.46 -56.27
C ASN A 33 31.65 0.12 -55.89
N ASP A 34 30.33 0.14 -55.71
CA ASP A 34 29.39 -0.41 -56.72
C ASP A 34 27.98 0.21 -56.59
N ASN A 35 27.21 0.23 -57.67
CA ASN A 35 25.92 0.92 -57.78
C ASN A 35 24.91 0.10 -58.61
N ASN A 36 23.96 -0.57 -57.94
CA ASN A 36 22.99 -1.46 -58.61
C ASN A 36 21.53 -1.10 -58.29
N GLN A 37 20.91 -0.31 -59.18
CA GLN A 37 19.49 -0.01 -59.16
C GLN A 37 18.67 -1.13 -59.83
N GLY A 38 18.12 -2.05 -59.01
CA GLY A 38 17.21 -3.10 -59.47
C GLY A 38 15.75 -2.64 -59.51
N GLY A 39 15.38 -1.78 -60.47
CA GLY A 39 13.97 -1.47 -60.74
C GLY A 39 13.30 -2.58 -61.55
N THR A 40 12.13 -3.06 -61.11
CA THR A 40 11.30 -4.02 -61.86
C THR A 40 9.94 -3.41 -62.15
N ASP A 41 9.67 -3.10 -63.42
CA ASP A 41 8.37 -2.57 -63.86
C ASP A 41 7.24 -3.59 -63.66
N ASP A 42 6.17 -3.17 -62.99
CA ASP A 42 4.90 -3.92 -62.94
C ASP A 42 4.27 -3.92 -64.34
N VAL A 43 4.38 -5.04 -65.05
CA VAL A 43 3.75 -5.23 -66.36
C VAL A 43 2.21 -5.19 -66.18
N PRO A 44 1.49 -4.24 -66.81
CA PRO A 44 0.06 -4.07 -66.57
C PRO A 44 -0.74 -5.24 -67.18
N ILE A 45 -1.22 -6.13 -66.32
CA ILE A 45 -2.13 -7.22 -66.69
C ILE A 45 -3.50 -6.61 -67.03
N VAL A 46 -3.76 -6.40 -68.33
CA VAL A 46 -5.00 -5.80 -68.82
C VAL A 46 -6.16 -6.80 -68.74
N SER A 47 -6.94 -6.76 -67.66
CA SER A 47 -8.19 -7.51 -67.55
C SER A 47 -9.30 -6.85 -68.38
N MET A 48 -9.46 -7.32 -69.63
CA MET A 48 -10.39 -6.81 -70.65
C MET A 48 -11.89 -7.11 -70.38
N VAL A 49 -12.34 -7.10 -69.11
CA VAL A 49 -13.65 -7.64 -68.70
C VAL A 49 -14.58 -6.57 -68.06
N ASP A 50 -14.06 -5.39 -67.73
CA ASP A 50 -14.57 -4.63 -66.57
C ASP A 50 -14.72 -3.10 -66.80
N ASP A 51 -14.91 -2.70 -68.06
CA ASP A 51 -15.11 -1.30 -68.51
C ASP A 51 -16.49 -1.04 -69.13
N LEU A 52 -17.00 0.19 -68.98
CA LEU A 52 -18.34 0.55 -69.46
C LEU A 52 -18.32 0.94 -70.96
N PRO A 53 -19.29 0.47 -71.78
CA PRO A 53 -19.27 0.72 -73.23
C PRO A 53 -19.28 2.20 -73.63
N LEU A 54 -18.94 2.46 -74.89
CA LEU A 54 -18.61 3.82 -75.34
C LEU A 54 -19.83 4.76 -75.51
N PHE A 55 -21.08 4.29 -75.54
CA PHE A 55 -22.21 5.10 -76.01
C PHE A 55 -23.06 5.77 -74.92
N ALA A 56 -23.02 5.32 -73.67
CA ALA A 56 -23.81 5.96 -72.62
C ALA A 56 -23.35 7.40 -72.33
N ASP A 57 -24.33 8.32 -72.22
CA ASP A 57 -24.31 9.80 -72.27
C ASP A 57 -23.38 10.53 -71.26
N ASP A 58 -23.83 11.37 -70.29
CA ASP A 58 -22.95 11.88 -69.20
C ASP A 58 -23.29 11.55 -67.72
N ALA A 59 -24.48 11.00 -67.43
CA ALA A 59 -24.91 10.66 -66.07
C ALA A 59 -24.28 9.44 -65.34
N ASN A 60 -24.14 8.28 -65.99
CA ASN A 60 -23.88 6.96 -65.38
C ASN A 60 -22.67 6.11 -65.86
N LYS A 61 -21.78 6.58 -66.75
CA LYS A 61 -20.32 6.40 -66.65
C LYS A 61 -19.76 7.45 -65.69
N ALA A 62 -20.53 8.49 -65.31
CA ALA A 62 -20.25 9.26 -64.11
C ALA A 62 -20.74 8.50 -62.88
N LEU A 63 -21.92 7.84 -62.90
CA LEU A 63 -22.29 6.81 -61.92
C LEU A 63 -21.39 5.56 -61.95
N HIS A 64 -20.92 5.05 -63.10
CA HIS A 64 -19.95 3.94 -63.15
C HIS A 64 -18.57 4.41 -62.73
N ALA A 65 -18.08 5.57 -63.15
CA ALA A 65 -16.88 6.15 -62.55
C ALA A 65 -17.09 6.45 -61.07
N GLN A 66 -18.28 6.81 -60.60
CA GLN A 66 -18.58 6.96 -59.16
C GLN A 66 -18.72 5.62 -58.45
N ILE A 67 -19.11 4.52 -59.10
CA ILE A 67 -19.24 3.21 -58.44
C ILE A 67 -17.92 2.46 -58.54
N ARG A 68 -17.23 2.44 -59.68
CA ARG A 68 -15.80 2.09 -59.78
C ARG A 68 -14.93 2.96 -58.90
N ALA A 69 -15.24 4.26 -58.72
CA ALA A 69 -14.56 5.08 -57.71
C ALA A 69 -15.12 4.90 -56.30
N LYS A 70 -16.35 4.41 -56.06
CA LYS A 70 -16.82 3.98 -54.72
C LYS A 70 -16.36 2.57 -54.38
N GLU A 71 -15.94 1.77 -55.35
CA GLU A 71 -15.36 0.43 -55.23
C GLU A 71 -13.86 0.56 -55.06
N LYS A 72 -13.18 1.34 -55.91
CA LYS A 72 -11.79 1.76 -55.68
C LYS A 72 -11.69 2.56 -54.37
N ARG A 73 -12.64 3.44 -54.05
CA ARG A 73 -12.74 4.07 -52.72
C ARG A 73 -13.32 3.16 -51.65
N PHE A 74 -13.93 2.02 -51.94
CA PHE A 74 -14.28 1.04 -50.90
C PHE A 74 -13.07 0.15 -50.60
N HIS A 75 -12.26 -0.20 -51.60
CA HIS A 75 -10.99 -0.87 -51.41
C HIS A 75 -9.96 0.06 -50.76
N VAL A 76 -9.87 1.32 -51.21
CA VAL A 76 -9.07 2.35 -50.53
C VAL A 76 -9.65 2.66 -49.16
N VAL A 77 -10.95 2.91 -48.95
CA VAL A 77 -11.50 3.10 -47.58
C VAL A 77 -11.41 1.83 -46.73
N LYS A 78 -11.42 0.62 -47.29
CA LYS A 78 -11.18 -0.63 -46.55
C LYS A 78 -9.70 -0.78 -46.18
N GLN A 79 -8.79 -0.37 -47.06
CA GLN A 79 -7.36 -0.31 -46.79
C GLN A 79 -7.07 0.80 -45.77
N GLU A 80 -7.57 2.02 -45.96
CA GLU A 80 -7.59 3.11 -44.97
C GLU A 80 -8.28 2.69 -43.66
N ILE A 81 -9.29 1.82 -43.66
CA ILE A 81 -9.90 1.27 -42.42
C ILE A 81 -8.98 0.24 -41.77
N LEU A 82 -8.27 -0.60 -42.53
CA LEU A 82 -7.29 -1.54 -41.98
C LEU A 82 -6.04 -0.80 -41.49
N GLU A 83 -5.58 0.21 -42.21
CA GLU A 83 -4.47 1.10 -41.87
C GLU A 83 -4.85 2.02 -40.71
N THR A 84 -6.04 2.60 -40.66
CA THR A 84 -6.51 3.38 -39.51
C THR A 84 -6.92 2.50 -38.33
N SER A 85 -7.30 1.23 -38.52
CA SER A 85 -7.50 0.27 -37.42
C SER A 85 -6.17 -0.20 -36.85
N SER A 86 -5.18 -0.49 -37.70
CA SER A 86 -3.79 -0.79 -37.30
C SER A 86 -3.17 0.44 -36.62
N ARG A 87 -3.30 1.62 -37.21
CA ARG A 87 -2.86 2.89 -36.63
C ARG A 87 -3.65 3.22 -35.37
N HIS A 88 -4.93 2.88 -35.25
CA HIS A 88 -5.69 3.04 -34.00
C HIS A 88 -5.20 2.08 -32.93
N GLY A 89 -4.84 0.83 -33.26
CA GLY A 89 -4.19 -0.10 -32.33
C GLY A 89 -2.84 0.43 -31.84
N ILE A 90 -1.98 0.87 -32.76
CA ILE A 90 -0.68 1.50 -32.46
C ILE A 90 -0.89 2.82 -31.67
N MET A 91 -1.89 3.63 -32.02
CA MET A 91 -2.22 4.86 -31.31
C MET A 91 -2.84 4.58 -29.94
N ASP A 92 -3.56 3.48 -29.73
CA ASP A 92 -4.11 3.07 -28.42
C ASP A 92 -3.02 2.49 -27.51
N GLU A 93 -2.06 1.77 -28.06
CA GLU A 93 -0.86 1.33 -27.35
C GLU A 93 0.05 2.52 -27.01
N HIS A 94 0.32 3.39 -27.98
CA HIS A 94 0.99 4.66 -27.74
C HIS A 94 0.22 5.55 -26.76
N LEU A 95 -1.12 5.54 -26.75
CA LEU A 95 -1.96 6.31 -25.81
C LEU A 95 -2.01 5.65 -24.42
N LYS A 96 -1.82 4.33 -24.29
CA LYS A 96 -1.52 3.70 -22.98
C LYS A 96 -0.15 4.14 -22.48
N ASN A 97 0.87 4.13 -23.34
CA ASN A 97 2.23 4.53 -22.98
C ASN A 97 2.28 6.03 -22.64
N VAL A 98 1.64 6.90 -23.42
CA VAL A 98 1.48 8.33 -23.12
C VAL A 98 0.63 8.56 -21.87
N LYS A 99 -0.36 7.72 -21.55
CA LYS A 99 -1.05 7.78 -20.26
C LYS A 99 -0.16 7.36 -19.09
N GLN A 100 0.68 6.34 -19.28
CA GLN A 100 1.66 5.93 -18.27
C GLN A 100 2.70 7.03 -18.05
N GLU A 101 3.22 7.62 -19.13
CA GLU A 101 4.14 8.77 -19.05
C GLU A 101 3.45 10.03 -18.52
N LEU A 102 2.16 10.24 -18.78
CA LEU A 102 1.38 11.30 -18.14
C LEU A 102 1.20 11.05 -16.64
N ILE A 103 1.02 9.81 -16.19
CA ILE A 103 1.00 9.45 -14.76
C ILE A 103 2.39 9.60 -14.14
N ASN A 104 3.45 9.19 -14.83
CA ASN A 104 4.84 9.32 -14.39
C ASN A 104 5.23 10.80 -14.25
N THR A 105 4.97 11.61 -15.28
CA THR A 105 5.20 13.07 -15.27
C THR A 105 4.26 13.82 -14.34
N GLN A 106 3.02 13.39 -14.14
CA GLN A 106 2.13 13.95 -13.11
C GLN A 106 2.62 13.60 -11.69
N SER A 107 3.17 12.41 -11.47
CA SER A 107 3.80 12.02 -10.20
C SER A 107 5.05 12.85 -9.92
N LEU A 108 5.90 13.03 -10.94
CA LEU A 108 7.08 13.91 -10.88
C LEU A 108 6.69 15.38 -10.67
N HIS A 109 5.66 15.86 -11.36
CA HIS A 109 5.13 17.22 -11.21
C HIS A 109 4.50 17.44 -9.83
N ASN A 110 3.73 16.49 -9.30
CA ASN A 110 3.21 16.54 -7.94
C ASN A 110 4.33 16.50 -6.89
N SER A 111 5.44 15.82 -7.18
CA SER A 111 6.64 15.83 -6.32
C SER A 111 7.33 17.19 -6.39
N LYS A 112 7.50 17.76 -7.59
CA LYS A 112 8.04 19.11 -7.79
C LYS A 112 7.14 20.20 -7.22
N LEU A 113 5.81 20.07 -7.24
CA LEU A 113 4.90 20.98 -6.56
C LEU A 113 5.04 20.90 -5.03
N LYS A 114 5.30 19.72 -4.47
CA LYS A 114 5.64 19.59 -3.04
C LYS A 114 6.98 20.25 -2.73
N GLU A 115 8.02 19.99 -3.54
CA GLU A 115 9.32 20.64 -3.41
C GLU A 115 9.20 22.17 -3.49
N ILE A 116 8.51 22.69 -4.50
CA ILE A 116 8.19 24.13 -4.64
C ILE A 116 7.44 24.64 -3.41
N SER A 117 6.43 23.93 -2.89
CA SER A 117 5.72 24.36 -1.68
C SER A 117 6.62 24.38 -0.43
N THR A 118 7.63 23.50 -0.36
CA THR A 118 8.63 23.53 0.71
C THR A 118 9.67 24.62 0.51
N GLU A 119 10.09 24.91 -0.73
CA GLU A 119 10.95 26.03 -1.08
C GLU A 119 10.25 27.38 -0.83
N GLU A 120 8.97 27.50 -1.17
CA GLU A 120 8.12 28.66 -0.85
C GLU A 120 7.95 28.82 0.66
N HIS A 121 7.74 27.73 1.41
CA HIS A 121 7.68 27.79 2.87
C HIS A 121 9.03 28.24 3.48
N LEU A 122 10.15 27.64 3.06
CA LEU A 122 11.49 28.02 3.51
C LEU A 122 11.82 29.47 3.13
N ARG A 123 11.47 29.89 1.91
CA ARG A 123 11.58 31.29 1.47
C ARG A 123 10.73 32.21 2.33
N GLN A 124 9.47 31.87 2.62
CA GLN A 124 8.63 32.70 3.49
C GLN A 124 9.16 32.79 4.93
N VAL A 125 9.80 31.73 5.45
CA VAL A 125 10.52 31.79 6.72
C VAL A 125 11.71 32.75 6.61
N SER A 126 12.55 32.61 5.57
CA SER A 126 13.68 33.51 5.32
C SER A 126 13.26 34.97 5.09
N ASP A 127 12.15 35.22 4.39
CA ASP A 127 11.59 36.55 4.14
C ASP A 127 11.01 37.15 5.44
N ARG A 128 10.44 36.33 6.33
CA ARG A 128 10.00 36.74 7.69
C ARG A 128 11.20 37.04 8.60
N GLU A 129 12.25 36.22 8.58
CA GLU A 129 13.47 36.47 9.35
C GLU A 129 14.21 37.71 8.84
N ALA A 130 14.37 37.87 7.52
CA ALA A 130 14.90 39.09 6.92
C ALA A 130 14.02 40.31 7.21
N GLY A 131 12.69 40.14 7.30
CA GLY A 131 11.75 41.15 7.77
C GLY A 131 11.98 41.53 9.24
N ARG A 132 12.15 40.53 10.12
CA ARG A 132 12.47 40.69 11.55
C ARG A 132 13.78 41.47 11.73
N VAL A 133 14.85 41.04 11.04
CA VAL A 133 16.15 41.70 11.05
C VAL A 133 16.09 43.12 10.48
N LYS A 134 15.32 43.37 9.41
CA LYS A 134 15.09 44.73 8.89
C LYS A 134 14.33 45.62 9.89
N GLN A 135 13.43 45.08 10.69
CA GLN A 135 12.76 45.82 11.76
C GLN A 135 13.69 46.09 12.95
N GLU A 136 14.54 45.13 13.33
CA GLU A 136 15.58 45.32 14.35
C GLU A 136 16.61 46.36 13.92
N LEU A 137 17.08 46.30 12.67
CA LEU A 137 18.00 47.29 12.09
C LEU A 137 17.36 48.68 12.08
N LYS A 138 16.07 48.82 11.71
CA LYS A 138 15.35 50.10 11.84
C LYS A 138 15.21 50.60 13.28
N LYS A 139 15.03 49.72 14.27
CA LYS A 139 15.01 50.11 15.70
C LYS A 139 16.39 50.60 16.16
N LEU A 140 17.46 49.93 15.72
CA LEU A 140 18.85 50.32 15.99
C LEU A 140 19.23 51.62 15.28
N ASP A 141 18.76 51.83 14.05
CA ASP A 141 18.94 53.08 13.29
C ASP A 141 18.22 54.25 13.97
N VAL A 142 16.97 54.10 14.40
CA VAL A 142 16.28 55.12 15.20
C VAL A 142 17.03 55.38 16.52
N ALA A 143 17.47 54.35 17.23
CA ALA A 143 18.24 54.50 18.47
C ALA A 143 19.61 55.18 18.25
N TYR A 144 20.27 54.92 17.13
CA TYR A 144 21.51 55.56 16.70
C TYR A 144 21.28 57.06 16.42
N ASN A 145 20.27 57.39 15.60
CA ASN A 145 19.88 58.77 15.33
C ASN A 145 19.48 59.52 16.62
N ASP A 146 18.81 58.84 17.55
CA ASP A 146 18.49 59.37 18.88
C ASP A 146 19.73 59.71 19.71
N VAL A 147 20.77 58.86 19.66
CA VAL A 147 22.05 59.07 20.34
C VAL A 147 22.85 60.18 19.65
N GLU A 148 22.85 60.25 18.32
CA GLU A 148 23.48 61.34 17.55
C GLU A 148 22.80 62.68 17.82
N ASN A 149 21.46 62.73 17.87
CA ASN A 149 20.71 63.92 18.27
C ASN A 149 21.01 64.35 19.71
N LYS A 150 21.15 63.39 20.65
CA LYS A 150 21.56 63.67 22.04
C LYS A 150 23.01 64.19 22.10
N LEU A 151 23.92 63.63 21.31
CA LEU A 151 25.31 64.10 21.21
C LEU A 151 25.39 65.52 20.63
N ASN A 152 24.67 65.79 19.54
CA ASN A 152 24.59 67.12 18.93
C ASN A 152 23.96 68.15 19.88
N ALA A 153 22.92 67.77 20.63
CA ALA A 153 22.36 68.61 21.69
C ALA A 153 23.38 68.91 22.80
N ILE A 154 24.11 67.90 23.29
CA ILE A 154 25.16 68.06 24.31
C ILE A 154 26.30 68.95 23.78
N GLN A 155 26.73 68.79 22.53
CA GLN A 155 27.73 69.65 21.90
C GLN A 155 27.26 71.11 21.80
N ASN A 156 26.00 71.34 21.40
CA ASN A 156 25.40 72.68 21.37
C ASN A 156 25.28 73.29 22.77
N PHE A 157 24.92 72.50 23.80
CA PHE A 157 24.93 72.96 25.19
C PHE A 157 26.34 73.25 25.72
N LEU A 158 27.35 72.47 25.30
CA LEU A 158 28.74 72.70 25.68
C LEU A 158 29.32 73.94 25.00
N PHE A 159 29.02 74.15 23.71
CA PHE A 159 29.41 75.35 22.96
C PHE A 159 28.77 76.59 23.58
N LYS A 160 27.44 76.59 23.77
CA LYS A 160 26.73 77.70 24.40
C LYS A 160 27.19 77.92 25.84
N GLY A 161 27.41 76.86 26.61
CA GLY A 161 27.94 76.96 27.97
C GLY A 161 29.35 77.56 28.02
N ASN A 162 30.17 77.39 26.98
CA ASN A 162 31.46 78.06 26.85
C ASN A 162 31.32 79.52 26.38
N GLU A 163 30.39 79.82 25.47
CA GLU A 163 30.04 81.20 25.09
C GLU A 163 29.53 82.00 26.31
N ASP A 164 28.59 81.43 27.07
CA ASP A 164 28.10 81.98 28.34
C ASP A 164 29.25 82.14 29.36
N MET A 165 30.17 81.16 29.46
CA MET A 165 31.37 81.24 30.32
C MET A 165 32.31 82.40 29.92
N ASP A 166 32.57 82.61 28.63
CA ASP A 166 33.44 83.69 28.17
C ASP A 166 32.76 85.07 28.27
N ASN A 167 31.44 85.13 28.05
CA ASN A 167 30.61 86.29 28.39
C ASN A 167 30.67 86.61 29.89
N PHE A 168 30.59 85.60 30.78
CA PHE A 168 30.72 85.81 32.22
C PHE A 168 32.12 86.25 32.63
N LYS A 169 33.20 85.81 31.97
CA LYS A 169 34.56 86.34 32.22
C LYS A 169 34.65 87.83 31.85
N MET A 170 34.15 88.21 30.67
CA MET A 170 34.13 89.60 30.22
C MET A 170 33.30 90.48 31.16
N GLN A 171 32.10 90.01 31.54
CA GLN A 171 31.22 90.70 32.46
C GLN A 171 31.80 90.75 33.88
N MET A 172 32.50 89.72 34.35
CA MET A 172 33.16 89.72 35.65
C MET A 172 34.32 90.72 35.71
N ASN A 173 35.08 90.91 34.63
CA ASN A 173 36.10 91.95 34.56
C ASN A 173 35.47 93.35 34.60
N TRP A 174 34.42 93.59 33.81
CA TRP A 174 33.72 94.87 33.80
C TRP A 174 33.04 95.17 35.15
N ASN A 175 32.40 94.16 35.75
CA ASN A 175 31.81 94.26 37.08
C ASN A 175 32.87 94.49 38.18
N GLN A 176 34.11 94.03 38.03
CA GLN A 176 35.20 94.33 38.98
C GLN A 176 35.56 95.82 38.93
N ASP A 177 35.79 96.36 37.73
CA ASP A 177 36.09 97.78 37.52
C ASP A 177 34.95 98.69 37.99
N GLU A 178 33.68 98.27 37.80
CA GLU A 178 32.50 98.99 38.27
C GLU A 178 32.27 98.83 39.79
N LEU A 179 32.50 97.64 40.37
CA LEU A 179 32.37 97.38 41.81
C LEU A 179 33.35 98.24 42.63
N GLU A 180 34.59 98.41 42.18
CA GLU A 180 35.57 99.25 42.87
C GLU A 180 35.16 100.73 42.90
N GLN A 181 34.44 101.20 41.87
CA GLN A 181 33.87 102.54 41.84
C GLN A 181 32.65 102.65 42.76
N TRP A 182 31.67 101.74 42.65
CA TRP A 182 30.47 101.79 43.50
C TRP A 182 30.73 101.48 44.97
N ALA A 183 31.69 100.63 45.32
CA ALA A 183 32.00 100.30 46.73
C ALA A 183 32.39 101.52 47.56
N THR A 184 32.96 102.56 46.93
CA THR A 184 33.29 103.82 47.62
C THR A 184 32.05 104.69 47.90
N ALA A 185 31.05 104.67 47.01
CA ALA A 185 29.82 105.44 47.14
C ALA A 185 28.73 104.71 47.95
N ALA A 186 28.58 103.39 47.73
CA ALA A 186 27.62 102.53 48.41
C ALA A 186 27.86 102.53 49.92
N LYS A 187 29.11 102.41 50.37
CA LYS A 187 29.48 102.35 51.79
C LYS A 187 28.99 103.54 52.64
N GLN A 188 28.65 104.69 52.05
CA GLN A 188 28.07 105.85 52.76
C GLN A 188 26.52 105.93 52.70
N LYS A 189 25.86 104.95 52.07
CA LYS A 189 24.39 104.83 51.99
C LYS A 189 23.85 103.44 52.33
N GLU A 190 24.70 102.42 52.31
CA GLU A 190 24.37 101.04 52.65
C GLU A 190 24.09 100.89 54.16
N ASP A 191 24.88 101.54 55.03
CA ASP A 191 24.74 101.46 56.49
C ASP A 191 23.36 101.89 57.01
N ASP A 192 22.83 103.02 56.54
CA ASP A 192 21.49 103.52 56.93
C ASP A 192 20.35 102.62 56.39
N ASN A 193 20.48 102.10 55.17
CA ASN A 193 19.38 101.40 54.49
C ASN A 193 19.35 99.88 54.77
N MET A 194 20.51 99.28 55.08
CA MET A 194 20.63 97.86 55.43
C MET A 194 19.78 97.47 56.65
N ALA A 195 19.55 98.38 57.58
CA ALA A 195 18.81 98.09 58.81
C ALA A 195 17.32 97.77 58.55
N LEU A 196 16.72 98.36 57.50
CA LEU A 196 15.29 98.24 57.20
C LEU A 196 14.99 97.18 56.12
N GLU A 197 15.83 97.05 55.08
CA GLU A 197 15.59 96.06 54.02
C GLU A 197 15.98 94.61 54.40
N LYS A 198 16.81 94.41 55.44
CA LYS A 198 17.24 93.06 55.85
C LYS A 198 16.11 92.19 56.41
N TYR A 199 15.14 92.78 57.10
CA TYR A 199 13.99 92.02 57.64
C TYR A 199 12.99 91.66 56.54
N THR A 200 12.61 92.62 55.69
CA THR A 200 11.60 92.38 54.64
C THR A 200 12.09 91.41 53.57
N ARG A 201 13.37 91.48 53.16
CA ARG A 201 13.93 90.51 52.18
C ARG A 201 14.09 89.10 52.74
N ALA A 202 14.23 88.92 54.06
CA ALA A 202 14.40 87.60 54.67
C ALA A 202 13.11 86.77 54.56
N ASP A 203 11.97 87.34 54.96
CA ASP A 203 10.67 86.66 54.89
C ASP A 203 10.26 86.36 53.44
N ASP A 204 10.47 87.34 52.55
CA ASP A 204 10.11 87.24 51.13
C ASP A 204 11.00 86.23 50.36
N ALA A 205 12.25 86.02 50.81
CA ALA A 205 13.11 84.94 50.33
C ALA A 205 12.65 83.57 50.86
N ARG A 206 12.30 83.48 52.15
CA ARG A 206 11.85 82.22 52.78
C ARG A 206 10.56 81.69 52.16
N ILE A 207 9.63 82.57 51.79
CA ILE A 207 8.39 82.20 51.09
C ILE A 207 8.69 81.65 49.68
N LYS A 208 9.66 82.24 48.96
CA LYS A 208 10.05 81.77 47.61
C LYS A 208 10.80 80.44 47.65
N GLU A 209 11.66 80.25 48.66
CA GLU A 209 12.36 78.99 48.93
C GLU A 209 11.37 77.84 49.18
N LEU A 210 10.42 78.01 50.10
CA LEU A 210 9.42 77.00 50.45
C LEU A 210 8.49 76.67 49.28
N ASN A 211 8.05 77.65 48.48
CA ASN A 211 7.22 77.38 47.30
C ASN A 211 7.98 76.58 46.23
N LEU A 212 9.27 76.86 46.03
CA LEU A 212 10.12 76.16 45.06
C LEU A 212 10.47 74.74 45.56
N GLU A 213 10.57 74.54 46.88
CA GLU A 213 10.66 73.21 47.50
C GLU A 213 9.36 72.41 47.33
N ILE A 214 8.19 73.01 47.54
CA ILE A 214 6.88 72.39 47.27
C ILE A 214 6.75 71.99 45.80
N GLU A 215 7.18 72.83 44.85
CA GLU A 215 7.13 72.51 43.43
C GLU A 215 8.08 71.33 43.08
N LYS A 216 9.29 71.31 43.64
CA LYS A 216 10.24 70.19 43.51
C LYS A 216 9.66 68.89 44.07
N LEU A 217 9.10 68.91 45.27
CA LEU A 217 8.49 67.74 45.92
C LEU A 217 7.26 67.25 45.15
N THR A 218 6.45 68.16 44.58
CA THR A 218 5.29 67.82 43.75
C THR A 218 5.73 67.12 42.46
N LYS A 219 6.75 67.65 41.77
CA LYS A 219 7.32 67.01 40.56
C LYS A 219 7.97 65.66 40.88
N ALA A 220 8.71 65.55 41.99
CA ALA A 220 9.29 64.29 42.45
C ALA A 220 8.20 63.25 42.76
N LEU A 221 7.12 63.64 43.44
CA LEU A 221 5.98 62.76 43.72
C LEU A 221 5.25 62.32 42.44
N GLN A 222 5.15 63.19 41.44
CA GLN A 222 4.56 62.84 40.14
C GLN A 222 5.43 61.86 39.35
N VAL A 223 6.76 62.04 39.33
CA VAL A 223 7.72 61.09 38.72
C VAL A 223 7.69 59.74 39.46
N GLN A 224 7.64 59.74 40.79
CA GLN A 224 7.54 58.51 41.58
C GLN A 224 6.21 57.77 41.35
N LYS A 225 5.09 58.48 41.17
CA LYS A 225 3.83 57.87 40.74
C LYS A 225 3.94 57.22 39.37
N GLN A 226 4.53 57.92 38.39
CA GLN A 226 4.73 57.38 37.05
C GLN A 226 5.65 56.15 37.03
N LEU A 227 6.68 56.11 37.89
CA LEU A 227 7.52 54.92 38.09
C LEU A 227 6.72 53.76 38.68
N VAL A 228 5.92 53.99 39.72
CA VAL A 228 5.06 52.94 40.32
C VAL A 228 3.99 52.43 39.34
N GLU A 229 3.39 53.31 38.53
CA GLU A 229 2.45 52.93 37.45
C GLU A 229 3.17 52.13 36.35
N HIS A 230 4.42 52.47 36.03
CA HIS A 230 5.23 51.72 35.06
C HIS A 230 5.66 50.35 35.58
N GLU A 231 6.14 50.25 36.82
CA GLU A 231 6.49 48.98 37.46
C GLU A 231 5.26 48.08 37.64
N ALA A 232 4.09 48.64 37.96
CA ALA A 232 2.83 47.90 38.04
C ALA A 232 2.41 47.35 36.67
N THR A 233 2.51 48.15 35.60
CA THR A 233 2.19 47.68 34.23
C THR A 233 3.21 46.67 33.69
N GLU A 234 4.51 46.82 33.99
CA GLU A 234 5.51 45.78 33.69
C GLU A 234 5.23 44.49 34.47
N THR A 235 4.85 44.58 35.74
CA THR A 235 4.57 43.41 36.58
C THR A 235 3.33 42.67 36.08
N GLN A 236 2.28 43.40 35.69
CA GLN A 236 1.10 42.81 35.06
C GLN A 236 1.43 42.17 33.71
N ALA A 237 2.26 42.81 32.86
CA ALA A 237 2.69 42.24 31.59
C ALA A 237 3.47 40.93 31.81
N LYS A 238 4.46 40.93 32.71
CA LYS A 238 5.25 39.73 33.07
C LYS A 238 4.38 38.62 33.68
N GLN A 239 3.34 38.97 34.42
CA GLN A 239 2.40 37.97 34.95
C GLN A 239 1.50 37.38 33.85
N ILE A 240 1.02 38.19 32.90
CA ILE A 240 0.30 37.70 31.71
C ILE A 240 1.19 36.80 30.85
N GLU A 241 2.48 37.13 30.70
CA GLU A 241 3.47 36.26 30.03
C GLU A 241 3.65 34.94 30.80
N LEU A 242 3.79 34.97 32.13
CA LEU A 242 3.90 33.77 32.95
C LEU A 242 2.65 32.88 32.87
N ASP A 243 1.46 33.45 33.02
CA ASP A 243 0.19 32.72 32.92
C ASP A 243 0.02 32.10 31.52
N LYS A 244 0.38 32.84 30.46
CA LYS A 244 0.38 32.34 29.09
C LYS A 244 1.39 31.20 28.89
N THR A 245 2.61 31.30 29.40
CA THR A 245 3.57 30.18 29.34
C THR A 245 3.09 28.98 30.15
N ALA A 246 2.37 29.18 31.26
CA ALA A 246 1.79 28.09 32.04
C ALA A 246 0.67 27.35 31.27
N ASP A 247 -0.17 28.06 30.51
CA ASP A 247 -1.16 27.46 29.61
C ASP A 247 -0.52 26.79 28.38
N GLU A 248 0.54 27.37 27.80
CA GLU A 248 1.34 26.71 26.77
C GLU A 248 2.00 25.42 27.31
N PHE A 249 2.52 25.42 28.54
CA PHE A 249 3.03 24.21 29.20
C PHE A 249 1.94 23.16 29.45
N ARG A 250 0.71 23.57 29.80
CA ARG A 250 -0.45 22.64 29.92
C ARG A 250 -0.79 22.02 28.57
N ALA A 251 -0.93 22.82 27.52
CA ALA A 251 -1.21 22.35 26.16
C ALA A 251 -0.14 21.36 25.66
N MET A 252 1.14 21.73 25.76
CA MET A 252 2.26 20.86 25.40
C MET A 252 2.30 19.56 26.24
N HIS A 253 1.86 19.60 27.50
CA HIS A 253 1.77 18.41 28.33
C HIS A 253 0.61 17.48 27.91
N ASP A 254 -0.55 18.04 27.58
CA ASP A 254 -1.71 17.28 27.10
C ASP A 254 -1.47 16.69 25.70
N GLU A 255 -0.81 17.43 24.81
CA GLU A 255 -0.31 16.91 23.52
C GLU A 255 0.68 15.76 23.74
N ARG A 256 1.62 15.89 24.70
CA ARG A 256 2.54 14.81 25.06
C ARG A 256 1.79 13.58 25.61
N GLN A 257 0.74 13.76 26.42
CA GLN A 257 -0.08 12.64 26.89
C GLN A 257 -0.86 11.99 25.74
N GLN A 258 -1.37 12.77 24.78
CA GLN A 258 -2.03 12.25 23.58
C GLN A 258 -1.06 11.45 22.70
N LEU A 259 0.16 11.95 22.46
CA LEU A 259 1.22 11.23 21.74
C LEU A 259 1.62 9.94 22.46
N VAL A 260 1.77 9.96 23.78
CA VAL A 260 2.07 8.75 24.57
C VAL A 260 0.91 7.74 24.49
N LYS A 261 -0.33 8.19 24.53
CA LYS A 261 -1.52 7.32 24.36
C LYS A 261 -1.57 6.73 22.96
N GLN A 262 -1.41 7.53 21.90
CA GLN A 262 -1.34 7.06 20.51
C GLN A 262 -0.22 6.03 20.33
N TRP A 263 0.96 6.29 20.90
CA TRP A 263 2.08 5.34 20.89
C TRP A 263 1.71 4.03 21.60
N GLN A 264 1.12 4.08 22.79
CA GLN A 264 0.61 2.89 23.50
C GLN A 264 -0.45 2.12 22.69
N ASP A 265 -1.42 2.82 22.10
CA ASP A 265 -2.46 2.23 21.25
C ASP A 265 -1.85 1.55 20.00
N THR A 266 -0.84 2.15 19.35
CA THR A 266 -0.11 1.51 18.24
C THR A 266 0.72 0.30 18.68
N LEU A 267 1.26 0.31 19.89
CA LEU A 267 2.06 -0.78 20.45
C LEU A 267 1.16 -1.95 20.89
N GLU A 268 -0.05 -1.68 21.39
CA GLU A 268 -1.07 -2.73 21.54
C GLU A 268 -1.55 -3.27 20.18
N ALA A 269 -1.74 -2.42 19.17
CA ALA A 269 -2.15 -2.85 17.83
C ALA A 269 -1.08 -3.72 17.13
N MET A 270 0.21 -3.39 17.33
CA MET A 270 1.34 -4.23 16.93
C MET A 270 1.27 -5.59 17.63
N LYS A 271 1.19 -5.62 18.98
CA LYS A 271 1.08 -6.88 19.74
C LYS A 271 -0.12 -7.76 19.34
N ARG A 272 -1.27 -7.15 19.01
CA ARG A 272 -2.43 -7.89 18.47
C ARG A 272 -2.10 -8.52 17.13
N ARG A 273 -1.48 -7.77 16.20
CA ARG A 273 -1.02 -8.32 14.92
C ARG A 273 0.06 -9.38 15.06
N ASP A 274 1.00 -9.24 16.00
CA ASP A 274 2.03 -10.25 16.24
C ASP A 274 1.40 -11.57 16.72
N ALA A 275 0.37 -11.50 17.56
CA ALA A 275 -0.42 -12.66 17.99
C ALA A 275 -1.28 -13.26 16.85
N GLU A 276 -1.89 -12.42 16.01
CA GLU A 276 -2.62 -12.85 14.80
C GLU A 276 -1.69 -13.53 13.79
N ILE A 277 -0.48 -13.00 13.59
CA ILE A 277 0.58 -13.56 12.73
C ILE A 277 1.09 -14.87 13.30
N ALA A 278 1.32 -14.96 14.61
CA ALA A 278 1.71 -16.20 15.28
C ALA A 278 0.65 -17.29 15.07
N ALA A 279 -0.62 -17.01 15.37
CA ALA A 279 -1.74 -17.94 15.16
C ALA A 279 -1.93 -18.33 13.68
N ALA A 280 -1.75 -17.38 12.75
CA ALA A 280 -1.77 -17.66 11.32
C ALA A 280 -0.60 -18.55 10.88
N SER A 281 0.60 -18.36 11.46
CA SER A 281 1.78 -19.18 11.18
C SER A 281 1.63 -20.61 11.71
N GLU A 282 1.01 -20.77 12.89
CA GLU A 282 0.70 -22.09 13.48
C GLU A 282 -0.37 -22.82 12.66
N GLN A 283 -1.44 -22.13 12.25
CA GLN A 283 -2.41 -22.68 11.30
C GLN A 283 -1.80 -23.04 9.94
N PHE A 284 -0.83 -22.26 9.46
CA PHE A 284 -0.11 -22.56 8.22
C PHE A 284 0.80 -23.78 8.38
N ALA A 285 1.50 -23.90 9.51
CA ALA A 285 2.29 -25.09 9.85
C ALA A 285 1.41 -26.34 9.96
N ALA A 286 0.27 -26.28 10.65
CA ALA A 286 -0.68 -27.38 10.75
C ALA A 286 -1.28 -27.79 9.38
N LYS A 287 -1.64 -26.81 8.53
CA LYS A 287 -2.09 -27.06 7.15
C LYS A 287 -0.99 -27.67 6.29
N ARG A 288 0.27 -27.23 6.45
CA ARG A 288 1.44 -27.80 5.76
C ARG A 288 1.70 -29.24 6.20
N MET A 289 1.67 -29.52 7.50
CA MET A 289 1.76 -30.89 8.05
C MET A 289 0.69 -31.80 7.43
N SER A 290 -0.58 -31.38 7.42
CA SER A 290 -1.67 -32.17 6.81
C SER A 290 -1.55 -32.32 5.29
N VAL A 291 -0.83 -31.42 4.61
CA VAL A 291 -0.49 -31.56 3.18
C VAL A 291 0.66 -32.55 2.98
N GLU A 292 1.68 -32.55 3.85
CA GLU A 292 2.76 -33.55 3.84
C GLU A 292 2.21 -34.96 4.15
N GLU A 293 1.42 -35.13 5.22
CA GLU A 293 0.71 -36.38 5.55
C GLU A 293 -0.11 -36.92 4.37
N LYS A 294 -0.79 -36.04 3.63
CA LYS A 294 -1.57 -36.41 2.44
C LYS A 294 -0.71 -36.73 1.22
N LYS A 295 0.48 -36.14 1.07
CA LYS A 295 1.45 -36.56 0.06
C LYS A 295 2.03 -37.93 0.39
N ASP A 296 2.34 -38.19 1.66
CA ASP A 296 2.91 -39.45 2.13
C ASP A 296 1.89 -40.58 1.94
N ALA A 297 0.65 -40.38 2.40
CA ALA A 297 -0.45 -41.30 2.12
C ALA A 297 -0.70 -41.49 0.61
N LEU A 298 -0.66 -40.42 -0.20
CA LEU A 298 -0.74 -40.52 -1.66
C LEU A 298 0.44 -41.32 -2.25
N SER A 299 1.63 -41.23 -1.68
CA SER A 299 2.82 -41.99 -2.09
C SER A 299 2.66 -43.47 -1.77
N GLU A 300 2.15 -43.83 -0.58
CA GLU A 300 1.81 -45.20 -0.23
C GLU A 300 0.71 -45.76 -1.13
N HIS A 301 -0.33 -44.98 -1.43
CA HIS A 301 -1.42 -45.39 -2.30
C HIS A 301 -0.93 -45.60 -3.74
N LYS A 302 -0.03 -44.75 -4.25
CA LYS A 302 0.66 -44.95 -5.53
C LYS A 302 1.57 -46.20 -5.51
N HIS A 303 2.27 -46.45 -4.41
CA HIS A 303 3.11 -47.64 -4.27
C HIS A 303 2.28 -48.93 -4.23
N ARG A 304 1.20 -48.95 -3.43
CA ARG A 304 0.22 -50.05 -3.38
C ARG A 304 -0.45 -50.29 -4.73
N LEU A 305 -0.85 -49.23 -5.44
CA LEU A 305 -1.40 -49.34 -6.80
C LEU A 305 -0.38 -49.96 -7.76
N LYS A 306 0.87 -49.46 -7.77
CA LYS A 306 1.93 -50.01 -8.63
C LYS A 306 2.26 -51.46 -8.32
N LEU A 307 2.19 -51.88 -7.05
CA LEU A 307 2.35 -53.27 -6.65
C LEU A 307 1.17 -54.13 -7.18
N GLN A 308 -0.06 -53.64 -7.07
CA GLN A 308 -1.26 -54.31 -7.62
C GLN A 308 -1.25 -54.36 -9.16
N GLU A 309 -0.71 -53.34 -9.84
CA GLU A 309 -0.48 -53.35 -11.29
C GLU A 309 0.57 -54.41 -11.67
N GLN A 310 1.63 -54.58 -10.88
CA GLN A 310 2.61 -55.64 -11.07
C GLN A 310 1.98 -57.02 -10.84
N ASP A 311 1.29 -57.25 -9.72
CA ASP A 311 0.57 -58.50 -9.43
C ASP A 311 -0.45 -58.85 -10.52
N ASN A 312 -1.21 -57.88 -11.03
CA ASN A 312 -2.16 -58.09 -12.12
C ASN A 312 -1.47 -58.48 -13.44
N ASN A 313 -0.35 -57.84 -13.80
CA ASN A 313 0.44 -58.24 -14.96
C ASN A 313 0.99 -59.66 -14.78
N ASP A 314 1.50 -59.98 -13.59
CA ASP A 314 2.04 -61.30 -13.25
C ASP A 314 0.97 -62.40 -13.32
N LEU A 315 -0.25 -62.10 -12.83
CA LEU A 315 -1.43 -62.94 -12.98
C LEU A 315 -1.85 -63.08 -14.44
N GLN A 316 -1.81 -62.01 -15.25
CA GLN A 316 -2.18 -62.06 -16.65
C GLN A 316 -1.17 -62.87 -17.51
N VAL A 317 0.13 -62.81 -17.17
CA VAL A 317 1.15 -63.71 -17.74
C VAL A 317 0.91 -65.17 -17.33
N LYS A 318 0.55 -65.42 -16.06
CA LYS A 318 0.17 -66.76 -15.58
C LYS A 318 -1.08 -67.30 -16.27
N ILE A 319 -2.08 -66.43 -16.53
CA ILE A 319 -3.29 -66.76 -17.29
C ILE A 319 -2.92 -67.13 -18.73
N GLN A 320 -2.18 -66.28 -19.46
CA GLN A 320 -1.74 -66.60 -20.83
C GLN A 320 -0.95 -67.91 -20.92
N ALA A 321 -0.11 -68.22 -19.92
CA ALA A 321 0.61 -69.49 -19.85
C ALA A 321 -0.35 -70.69 -19.66
N LYS A 322 -1.40 -70.53 -18.84
CA LYS A 322 -2.45 -71.55 -18.64
C LYS A 322 -3.36 -71.69 -19.86
N GLU A 323 -3.67 -70.61 -20.57
CA GLU A 323 -4.44 -70.63 -21.82
C GLU A 323 -3.68 -71.36 -22.93
N ARG A 324 -2.38 -71.08 -23.10
CA ARG A 324 -1.50 -71.81 -24.04
C ARG A 324 -1.38 -73.30 -23.70
N LEU A 325 -1.38 -73.65 -22.41
CA LEU A 325 -1.44 -75.04 -21.96
C LEU A 325 -2.81 -75.67 -22.25
N GLN A 326 -3.91 -74.95 -22.03
CA GLN A 326 -5.27 -75.40 -22.29
C GLN A 326 -5.54 -75.60 -23.80
N SER A 327 -5.03 -74.72 -24.67
CA SER A 327 -5.15 -74.89 -26.11
C SER A 327 -4.34 -76.09 -26.60
N LYS A 328 -3.13 -76.30 -26.08
CA LYS A 328 -2.35 -77.53 -26.34
C LYS A 328 -3.09 -78.79 -25.90
N LEU A 329 -3.61 -78.82 -24.66
CA LEU A 329 -4.39 -79.97 -24.15
C LEU A 329 -5.68 -80.21 -24.94
N ARG A 330 -6.34 -79.16 -25.47
CA ARG A 330 -7.49 -79.31 -26.38
C ARG A 330 -7.11 -79.95 -27.71
N LEU A 331 -5.96 -79.58 -28.30
CA LEU A 331 -5.45 -80.20 -29.52
C LEU A 331 -5.04 -81.66 -29.29
N GLU A 332 -4.41 -81.97 -28.15
CA GLU A 332 -4.06 -83.34 -27.77
C GLU A 332 -5.31 -84.21 -27.53
N LEU A 333 -6.35 -83.67 -26.87
CA LEU A 333 -7.65 -84.32 -26.72
C LEU A 333 -8.33 -84.55 -28.08
N GLN A 334 -8.29 -83.57 -28.98
CA GLN A 334 -8.88 -83.69 -30.32
C GLN A 334 -8.16 -84.78 -31.15
N ALA A 335 -6.83 -84.83 -31.11
CA ALA A 335 -6.04 -85.88 -31.76
C ALA A 335 -6.31 -87.27 -31.14
N ALA A 336 -6.49 -87.36 -29.82
CA ALA A 336 -6.87 -88.60 -29.14
C ALA A 336 -8.28 -89.07 -29.54
N ASN A 337 -9.25 -88.15 -29.66
CA ASN A 337 -10.60 -88.46 -30.11
C ASN A 337 -10.65 -88.93 -31.56
N VAL A 338 -9.86 -88.33 -32.46
CA VAL A 338 -9.73 -88.81 -33.86
C VAL A 338 -9.18 -90.24 -33.88
N ARG A 339 -8.08 -90.53 -33.16
CA ARG A 339 -7.54 -91.89 -33.05
C ARG A 339 -8.53 -92.89 -32.44
N PHE A 340 -9.31 -92.47 -31.44
CA PHE A 340 -10.35 -93.31 -30.85
C PHE A 340 -11.46 -93.65 -31.86
N GLN A 341 -11.85 -92.69 -32.71
CA GLN A 341 -12.78 -92.94 -33.80
C GLN A 341 -12.18 -93.87 -34.87
N GLU A 342 -10.94 -93.64 -35.29
CA GLU A 342 -10.22 -94.53 -36.22
C GLU A 342 -10.17 -95.98 -35.70
N PHE A 343 -9.87 -96.20 -34.42
CA PHE A 343 -9.90 -97.53 -33.81
C PHE A 343 -11.32 -98.12 -33.70
N ARG A 344 -12.33 -97.28 -33.43
CA ARG A 344 -13.74 -97.71 -33.42
C ARG A 344 -14.17 -98.21 -34.80
N ASP A 345 -13.84 -97.47 -35.85
CA ASP A 345 -14.18 -97.78 -37.23
C ASP A 345 -13.45 -99.07 -37.69
N GLN A 346 -12.18 -99.26 -37.29
CA GLN A 346 -11.45 -100.52 -37.48
C GLN A 346 -12.14 -101.71 -36.79
N VAL A 347 -12.60 -101.55 -35.55
CA VAL A 347 -13.35 -102.61 -34.83
C VAL A 347 -14.69 -102.91 -35.52
N GLU A 348 -15.35 -101.92 -36.12
CA GLU A 348 -16.59 -102.10 -36.86
C GLU A 348 -16.37 -102.84 -38.20
N ILE A 349 -15.28 -102.52 -38.92
CA ILE A 349 -14.83 -103.28 -40.09
C ILE A 349 -14.54 -104.75 -39.72
N LEU A 350 -13.81 -105.00 -38.63
CA LEU A 350 -13.50 -106.36 -38.15
C LEU A 350 -14.76 -107.14 -37.75
N LYS A 351 -15.75 -106.49 -37.13
CA LYS A 351 -17.07 -107.10 -36.84
C LYS A 351 -17.81 -107.49 -38.12
N ASN A 352 -17.80 -106.63 -39.14
CA ASN A 352 -18.46 -106.90 -40.41
C ASN A 352 -17.77 -108.05 -41.17
N GLN A 353 -16.44 -108.11 -41.17
CA GLN A 353 -15.67 -109.24 -41.69
C GLN A 353 -15.99 -110.55 -40.94
N LEU A 354 -15.97 -110.53 -39.60
CA LEU A 354 -16.31 -111.71 -38.80
C LEU A 354 -17.72 -112.20 -39.10
N THR A 355 -18.69 -111.30 -39.16
CA THR A 355 -20.10 -111.63 -39.48
C THR A 355 -20.22 -112.28 -40.86
N SER A 356 -19.50 -111.77 -41.86
CA SER A 356 -19.41 -112.38 -43.19
C SER A 356 -18.82 -113.80 -43.14
N THR A 357 -17.69 -114.01 -42.45
CA THR A 357 -17.11 -115.36 -42.30
C THR A 357 -18.04 -116.35 -41.59
N VAL A 358 -18.81 -115.90 -40.59
CA VAL A 358 -19.81 -116.73 -39.88
C VAL A 358 -20.96 -117.14 -40.80
N THR A 359 -21.46 -116.23 -41.64
CA THR A 359 -22.52 -116.58 -42.61
C THR A 359 -22.03 -117.60 -43.65
N HIS A 360 -20.82 -117.42 -44.21
CA HIS A 360 -20.21 -118.37 -45.13
C HIS A 360 -19.96 -119.74 -44.49
N LEU A 361 -19.50 -119.78 -43.23
CA LEU A 361 -19.28 -121.01 -42.48
C LEU A 361 -20.59 -121.76 -42.17
N ASN A 362 -21.69 -121.04 -41.94
CA ASN A 362 -23.01 -121.65 -41.77
C ASN A 362 -23.59 -122.20 -43.09
N GLN A 363 -23.34 -121.55 -44.23
CA GLN A 363 -23.67 -122.10 -45.56
C GLN A 363 -22.90 -123.40 -45.83
N GLN A 364 -21.59 -123.43 -45.53
CA GLN A 364 -20.76 -124.64 -45.62
C GLN A 364 -21.27 -125.77 -44.72
N ARG A 365 -21.73 -125.48 -43.49
CA ARG A 365 -22.35 -126.47 -42.59
C ARG A 365 -23.63 -127.07 -43.18
N ALA A 366 -24.52 -126.24 -43.73
CA ALA A 366 -25.75 -126.71 -44.35
C ALA A 366 -25.48 -127.65 -45.55
N TYR A 367 -24.54 -127.27 -46.42
CA TYR A 367 -24.13 -128.10 -47.57
C TYR A 367 -23.60 -129.49 -47.15
N ASN A 368 -22.77 -129.54 -46.10
CA ASN A 368 -22.23 -130.81 -45.59
C ASN A 368 -23.30 -131.67 -44.88
N SER A 369 -24.29 -131.04 -44.22
CA SER A 369 -25.44 -131.76 -43.63
C SER A 369 -26.25 -132.51 -44.70
N ASN A 370 -26.51 -131.86 -45.84
CA ASN A 370 -27.25 -132.47 -46.94
C ASN A 370 -26.51 -133.66 -47.57
N LYS A 371 -25.16 -133.60 -47.64
CA LYS A 371 -24.35 -134.75 -48.10
C LYS A 371 -24.40 -135.96 -47.16
N ARG A 372 -24.39 -135.75 -45.84
CA ARG A 372 -24.53 -136.85 -44.86
C ARG A 372 -25.86 -137.59 -45.03
N SER A 373 -26.97 -136.85 -45.04
CA SER A 373 -28.32 -137.42 -45.23
C SER A 373 -28.51 -138.19 -46.55
N HIS A 374 -27.63 -138.00 -47.55
CA HIS A 374 -27.64 -138.79 -48.77
C HIS A 374 -26.80 -140.08 -48.67
N LEU A 375 -25.72 -140.07 -47.88
CA LEU A 375 -24.92 -141.27 -47.59
C LEU A 375 -25.68 -142.24 -46.67
N ASP A 376 -26.36 -141.73 -45.64
CA ASP A 376 -27.05 -142.56 -44.65
C ASP A 376 -28.09 -143.50 -45.33
N LYS A 377 -28.87 -142.94 -46.26
CA LYS A 377 -29.86 -143.70 -47.08
C LYS A 377 -29.24 -144.82 -47.92
N LEU A 378 -27.98 -144.66 -48.33
CA LEU A 378 -27.26 -145.67 -49.12
C LEU A 378 -26.74 -146.83 -48.26
N VAL A 379 -26.70 -146.66 -46.93
CA VAL A 379 -26.37 -147.72 -45.96
C VAL A 379 -27.60 -148.58 -45.67
N ASP A 380 -28.76 -147.95 -45.48
CA ASP A 380 -30.03 -148.64 -45.17
C ASP A 380 -30.39 -149.71 -46.22
N ASP A 381 -30.27 -149.39 -47.52
CA ASP A 381 -30.53 -150.32 -48.63
C ASP A 381 -29.60 -151.55 -48.59
N VAL A 382 -28.35 -151.39 -48.16
CA VAL A 382 -27.38 -152.50 -48.05
C VAL A 382 -27.76 -153.44 -46.91
N GLU A 383 -28.16 -152.90 -45.75
CA GLU A 383 -28.59 -153.71 -44.60
C GLU A 383 -29.87 -154.53 -44.92
N ALA A 384 -30.80 -153.95 -45.68
CA ALA A 384 -32.03 -154.61 -46.11
C ALA A 384 -31.79 -155.88 -46.96
N THR A 385 -30.73 -155.93 -47.76
CA THR A 385 -30.34 -157.15 -48.49
C THR A 385 -29.71 -158.20 -47.58
N ARG A 386 -28.90 -157.76 -46.61
CA ARG A 386 -28.09 -158.62 -45.72
C ARG A 386 -28.92 -159.41 -44.71
N THR A 387 -30.13 -158.93 -44.38
CA THR A 387 -31.06 -159.64 -43.49
C THR A 387 -31.73 -160.84 -44.18
N ARG A 388 -32.14 -160.69 -45.46
CA ARG A 388 -32.82 -161.74 -46.24
C ARG A 388 -31.97 -163.00 -46.45
N TYR A 389 -30.64 -162.87 -46.49
CA TYR A 389 -29.72 -164.01 -46.59
C TYR A 389 -29.55 -164.79 -45.26
N LYS A 390 -29.80 -164.16 -44.11
CA LYS A 390 -29.62 -164.80 -42.79
C LYS A 390 -30.79 -165.71 -42.39
N THR A 391 -32.00 -165.43 -42.86
CA THR A 391 -33.21 -166.21 -42.52
C THR A 391 -33.27 -167.54 -43.27
N THR A 392 -32.89 -167.58 -44.55
CA THR A 392 -32.86 -168.83 -45.34
C THR A 392 -31.86 -169.84 -44.79
N LYS A 393 -30.68 -169.39 -44.32
CA LYS A 393 -29.69 -170.29 -43.70
C LYS A 393 -30.23 -171.00 -42.45
N LYS A 394 -30.91 -170.25 -41.55
CA LYS A 394 -31.41 -170.79 -40.27
C LYS A 394 -32.46 -171.90 -40.39
N ILE A 395 -33.12 -172.03 -41.55
CA ILE A 395 -34.14 -173.06 -41.77
C ILE A 395 -33.49 -174.40 -42.17
N LEU A 396 -32.26 -174.39 -42.72
CA LEU A 396 -31.54 -175.59 -43.13
C LEU A 396 -30.91 -176.33 -41.95
N ASP A 397 -30.29 -175.57 -41.02
CA ASP A 397 -29.55 -176.12 -39.87
C ASP A 397 -30.43 -176.83 -38.82
N ALA A 398 -31.76 -176.67 -38.88
CA ALA A 398 -32.71 -177.13 -37.86
C ALA A 398 -33.31 -178.55 -38.09
N THR A 399 -32.91 -179.23 -39.17
CA THR A 399 -33.57 -180.48 -39.63
C THR A 399 -32.79 -181.76 -39.33
N MET A 400 -31.76 -181.71 -38.47
CA MET A 400 -30.74 -182.78 -38.39
C MET A 400 -30.34 -183.19 -36.95
N ASN A 401 -31.21 -183.99 -36.32
CA ASN A 401 -30.99 -184.82 -35.12
C ASN A 401 -30.87 -184.11 -33.73
N SER A 402 -30.91 -184.82 -32.58
CA SER A 402 -32.00 -185.61 -31.95
C SER A 402 -31.54 -186.13 -30.55
N THR A 403 -32.31 -185.82 -29.49
CA THR A 403 -32.55 -186.60 -28.22
C THR A 403 -31.43 -187.17 -27.32
N VAL A 404 -31.79 -187.31 -26.02
CA VAL A 404 -31.11 -187.97 -24.85
C VAL A 404 -30.18 -187.02 -24.06
N ASP A 405 -30.26 -186.83 -22.73
CA ASP A 405 -31.13 -187.40 -21.66
C ASP A 405 -31.59 -186.34 -20.61
N ALA A 406 -32.11 -186.73 -19.41
CA ALA A 406 -32.89 -185.87 -18.51
C ALA A 406 -32.76 -186.05 -16.96
N GLU A 407 -32.22 -187.16 -16.42
CA GLU A 407 -32.51 -187.55 -15.01
C GLU A 407 -31.80 -186.75 -13.89
N THR A 408 -30.71 -186.03 -14.16
CA THR A 408 -29.90 -185.37 -13.11
C THR A 408 -30.46 -184.04 -12.59
N MET A 409 -31.41 -183.43 -13.29
CA MET A 409 -31.81 -182.02 -13.03
C MET A 409 -32.69 -181.84 -11.78
N ALA A 410 -33.42 -182.88 -11.36
CA ALA A 410 -34.40 -182.79 -10.28
C ALA A 410 -33.77 -182.59 -8.88
N LYS A 411 -32.60 -183.19 -8.61
CA LYS A 411 -32.02 -183.22 -7.25
C LYS A 411 -31.39 -181.92 -6.76
N ASN A 412 -31.06 -180.99 -7.66
CA ASN A 412 -30.45 -179.72 -7.27
C ASN A 412 -31.50 -178.68 -6.84
N ALA A 413 -32.74 -178.78 -7.34
CA ALA A 413 -33.78 -177.76 -7.15
C ALA A 413 -34.29 -177.64 -5.71
N GLU A 414 -34.25 -178.72 -4.91
CA GLU A 414 -34.68 -178.69 -3.50
C GLU A 414 -33.62 -178.10 -2.55
N ALA A 415 -32.36 -178.00 -2.97
CA ALA A 415 -31.27 -177.51 -2.13
C ALA A 415 -31.27 -175.98 -2.01
N ASP A 416 -31.42 -175.28 -3.15
CA ASP A 416 -31.31 -173.81 -3.21
C ASP A 416 -32.44 -173.08 -2.48
N LEU A 417 -33.64 -173.68 -2.41
CA LEU A 417 -34.83 -173.04 -1.85
C LEU A 417 -34.69 -172.81 -0.32
N ASN A 418 -34.13 -173.77 0.41
CA ASN A 418 -33.88 -173.67 1.85
C ASN A 418 -32.82 -172.60 2.22
N ALA A 419 -31.95 -172.21 1.27
CA ALA A 419 -30.94 -171.19 1.53
C ALA A 419 -31.54 -169.77 1.58
N MET A 420 -32.52 -169.47 0.72
CA MET A 420 -33.08 -168.12 0.57
C MET A 420 -33.96 -167.67 1.75
N GLU A 421 -34.68 -168.58 2.41
CA GLU A 421 -35.52 -168.21 3.56
C GLU A 421 -34.69 -167.71 4.77
N ALA A 422 -33.46 -168.21 4.92
CA ALA A 422 -32.57 -167.83 6.02
C ALA A 422 -32.01 -166.39 5.91
N GLU A 423 -31.80 -165.88 4.69
CA GLU A 423 -31.29 -164.51 4.49
C GLU A 423 -32.36 -163.44 4.73
N SER A 424 -33.60 -163.69 4.31
CA SER A 424 -34.72 -162.76 4.48
C SER A 424 -34.90 -162.33 5.95
N LEU A 425 -34.89 -163.32 6.86
CA LEU A 425 -35.04 -163.16 8.31
C LEU A 425 -33.91 -162.37 9.01
N ARG A 426 -32.86 -162.00 8.28
CA ARG A 426 -31.73 -161.18 8.76
C ARG A 426 -31.96 -159.70 8.48
N PHE A 427 -32.49 -159.33 7.31
CA PHE A 427 -32.63 -157.92 6.92
C PHE A 427 -33.70 -157.16 7.74
N ASP A 428 -34.80 -157.81 8.13
CA ASP A 428 -35.84 -157.18 8.97
C ASP A 428 -35.31 -156.68 10.34
N LYS A 429 -34.30 -157.35 10.89
CA LYS A 429 -33.65 -156.98 12.16
C LYS A 429 -32.75 -155.75 12.00
N GLU A 430 -32.25 -155.48 10.80
CA GLU A 430 -31.40 -154.32 10.50
C GLU A 430 -32.26 -153.07 10.23
N ILE A 431 -33.41 -153.25 9.55
CA ILE A 431 -34.40 -152.20 9.29
C ILE A 431 -35.01 -151.63 10.58
N THR A 432 -35.19 -152.43 11.62
CA THR A 432 -35.74 -151.98 12.91
C THR A 432 -34.75 -151.10 13.68
N LEU A 433 -33.47 -151.46 13.74
CA LEU A 433 -32.42 -150.64 14.36
C LEU A 433 -32.26 -149.25 13.70
N LEU A 434 -32.36 -149.18 12.36
CA LEU A 434 -32.24 -147.92 11.62
C LEU A 434 -33.38 -146.93 11.92
N LYS A 435 -34.61 -147.42 12.19
CA LYS A 435 -35.76 -146.58 12.58
C LYS A 435 -35.53 -145.93 13.95
N ASP A 436 -34.96 -146.66 14.90
CA ASP A 436 -34.66 -146.17 16.25
C ASP A 436 -33.60 -145.04 16.23
N HIS A 437 -32.56 -145.18 15.40
CA HIS A 437 -31.57 -144.12 15.18
C HIS A 437 -32.15 -142.86 14.53
N MET A 438 -33.10 -143.01 13.58
CA MET A 438 -33.81 -141.89 12.96
C MET A 438 -34.67 -141.12 13.97
N PHE A 439 -35.39 -141.82 14.86
CA PHE A 439 -36.21 -141.18 15.88
C PHE A 439 -35.36 -140.33 16.85
N ARG A 440 -34.26 -140.89 17.38
CA ARG A 440 -33.36 -140.19 18.32
C ARG A 440 -32.74 -138.94 17.69
N ARG A 441 -32.27 -139.02 16.44
CA ARG A 441 -31.75 -137.84 15.70
C ARG A 441 -32.82 -136.77 15.48
N SER A 442 -34.04 -137.16 15.13
CA SER A 442 -35.16 -136.23 14.92
C SER A 442 -35.49 -135.45 16.20
N GLN A 443 -35.44 -136.11 17.36
CA GLN A 443 -35.69 -135.47 18.66
C GLN A 443 -34.57 -134.49 19.05
N THR A 444 -33.30 -134.81 18.79
CA THR A 444 -32.19 -133.85 19.00
C THR A 444 -32.28 -132.61 18.08
N LEU A 445 -32.79 -132.78 16.85
CA LEU A 445 -32.99 -131.67 15.91
C LEU A 445 -34.13 -130.75 16.37
N PHE A 446 -35.19 -131.31 16.97
CA PHE A 446 -36.28 -130.53 17.57
C PHE A 446 -35.77 -129.65 18.73
N THR A 447 -34.98 -130.21 19.66
CA THR A 447 -34.43 -129.43 20.78
C THR A 447 -33.49 -128.30 20.32
N LEU A 448 -32.70 -128.52 19.27
CA LEU A 448 -31.83 -127.48 18.71
C LEU A 448 -32.61 -126.35 18.05
N ARG A 449 -33.69 -126.65 17.31
CA ARG A 449 -34.60 -125.62 16.76
C ARG A 449 -35.30 -124.81 17.84
N GLN A 450 -35.62 -125.41 18.99
CA GLN A 450 -36.24 -124.69 20.10
C GLN A 450 -35.24 -123.74 20.79
N ALA A 451 -33.96 -124.12 20.87
CA ALA A 451 -32.87 -123.24 21.32
C ALA A 451 -32.58 -122.10 20.32
N GLU A 452 -32.59 -122.40 19.01
CA GLU A 452 -32.48 -121.40 17.95
C GLU A 452 -33.59 -120.35 18.02
N ALA A 453 -34.85 -120.78 18.21
CA ALA A 453 -36.00 -119.88 18.33
C ALA A 453 -35.92 -118.97 19.57
N THR A 454 -35.40 -119.45 20.70
CA THR A 454 -35.19 -118.63 21.90
C THR A 454 -34.07 -117.60 21.71
N LEU A 455 -32.94 -117.99 21.09
CA LEU A 455 -31.86 -117.04 20.76
C LEU A 455 -32.31 -115.96 19.77
N ILE A 456 -33.14 -116.30 18.77
CA ILE A 456 -33.73 -115.31 17.85
C ILE A 456 -34.63 -114.33 18.60
N ALA A 457 -35.42 -114.79 19.58
CA ALA A 457 -36.24 -113.93 20.43
C ALA A 457 -35.37 -112.98 21.28
N GLU A 458 -34.32 -113.49 21.93
CA GLU A 458 -33.36 -112.68 22.71
C GLU A 458 -32.66 -111.62 21.85
N ILE A 459 -32.16 -111.99 20.66
CA ILE A 459 -31.56 -111.05 19.71
C ILE A 459 -32.57 -109.96 19.30
N SER A 460 -33.84 -110.33 19.05
CA SER A 460 -34.88 -109.34 18.71
C SER A 460 -35.17 -108.37 19.87
N GLY A 461 -35.16 -108.86 21.12
CA GLY A 461 -35.29 -108.04 22.32
C GLY A 461 -34.11 -107.11 22.53
N ALA A 462 -32.88 -107.59 22.33
CA ALA A 462 -31.66 -106.78 22.41
C ALA A 462 -31.63 -105.68 21.34
N VAL A 463 -32.06 -105.98 20.10
CA VAL A 463 -32.19 -104.99 19.02
C VAL A 463 -33.28 -103.95 19.34
N ALA A 464 -34.40 -104.35 19.94
CA ALA A 464 -35.44 -103.42 20.39
C ALA A 464 -34.94 -102.51 21.53
N ALA A 465 -34.22 -103.07 22.51
CA ALA A 465 -33.59 -102.31 23.60
C ALA A 465 -32.55 -101.31 23.06
N SER A 466 -31.68 -101.73 22.13
CA SER A 466 -30.71 -100.87 21.46
C SER A 466 -31.37 -99.71 20.71
N ARG A 467 -32.49 -99.95 20.01
CA ARG A 467 -33.28 -98.89 19.36
C ARG A 467 -33.89 -97.92 20.36
N ASN A 468 -34.44 -98.40 21.48
CA ASN A 468 -34.98 -97.55 22.55
C ASN A 468 -33.91 -96.73 23.28
N LEU A 469 -32.70 -97.26 23.43
CA LEU A 469 -31.55 -96.49 23.92
C LEU A 469 -31.11 -95.44 22.90
N SER A 470 -31.08 -95.77 21.60
CA SER A 470 -30.74 -94.82 20.53
C SER A 470 -31.76 -93.67 20.41
N THR A 471 -33.06 -93.93 20.53
CA THR A 471 -34.08 -92.85 20.56
C THR A 471 -33.98 -92.00 21.81
N LYS A 472 -33.71 -92.59 22.98
CA LYS A 472 -33.46 -91.84 24.22
C LYS A 472 -32.19 -91.00 24.15
N LEU A 473 -31.14 -91.50 23.50
CA LEU A 473 -29.89 -90.78 23.28
C LEU A 473 -30.11 -89.58 22.34
N LYS A 474 -30.86 -89.75 21.25
CA LYS A 474 -31.28 -88.62 20.37
C LYS A 474 -32.14 -87.57 21.07
N LEU A 475 -33.02 -87.98 21.98
CA LEU A 475 -33.79 -87.03 22.81
C LEU A 475 -32.88 -86.26 23.76
N LEU A 476 -31.82 -86.89 24.29
CA LEU A 476 -30.82 -86.22 25.11
C LEU A 476 -29.93 -85.27 24.28
N GLU A 477 -29.45 -85.68 23.10
CA GLU A 477 -28.75 -84.82 22.14
C GLU A 477 -29.58 -83.58 21.77
N GLN A 478 -30.86 -83.77 21.45
CA GLN A 478 -31.78 -82.69 21.13
C GLN A 478 -32.06 -81.78 22.34
N SER A 479 -32.07 -82.33 23.56
CA SER A 479 -32.16 -81.53 24.78
C SER A 479 -30.87 -80.74 25.08
N ALA A 480 -29.70 -81.29 24.77
CA ALA A 480 -28.41 -80.64 24.95
C ALA A 480 -28.20 -79.50 23.93
N LEU A 481 -28.58 -79.71 22.67
CA LEU A 481 -28.64 -78.64 21.66
C LEU A 481 -29.58 -77.51 22.10
N ARG A 482 -30.77 -77.85 22.61
CA ARG A 482 -31.73 -76.86 23.11
C ARG A 482 -31.24 -76.13 24.37
N GLN A 483 -30.46 -76.80 25.22
CA GLN A 483 -29.77 -76.17 26.35
C GLN A 483 -28.65 -75.24 25.85
N GLN A 484 -27.91 -75.61 24.81
CA GLN A 484 -26.89 -74.76 24.19
C GLN A 484 -27.52 -73.52 23.50
N GLU A 485 -28.67 -73.67 22.84
CA GLU A 485 -29.48 -72.56 22.34
C GLU A 485 -29.97 -71.65 23.47
N LEU A 486 -30.43 -72.20 24.60
CA LEU A 486 -30.86 -71.44 25.76
C LEU A 486 -29.70 -70.72 26.47
N VAL A 487 -28.53 -71.36 26.55
CA VAL A 487 -27.30 -70.74 27.06
C VAL A 487 -26.87 -69.61 26.14
N TYR A 488 -26.79 -69.82 24.83
CA TYR A 488 -26.40 -68.77 23.88
C TYR A 488 -27.39 -67.59 23.85
N ASN A 489 -28.69 -67.85 23.92
CA ASN A 489 -29.70 -66.78 24.07
C ASN A 489 -29.58 -66.09 25.43
N GLY A 490 -29.24 -66.83 26.50
CA GLY A 490 -28.94 -66.31 27.82
C GLY A 490 -27.72 -65.39 27.81
N GLU A 491 -26.59 -65.84 27.27
CA GLU A 491 -25.35 -65.07 27.06
C GLU A 491 -25.59 -63.83 26.19
N PHE A 492 -26.41 -63.93 25.15
CA PHE A 492 -26.76 -62.78 24.31
C PHE A 492 -27.66 -61.78 25.05
N GLN A 493 -28.61 -62.23 25.87
CA GLN A 493 -29.40 -61.35 26.73
C GLN A 493 -28.55 -60.75 27.86
N ILE A 494 -27.64 -61.52 28.45
CA ILE A 494 -26.66 -61.06 29.43
C ILE A 494 -25.79 -59.97 28.80
N GLN A 495 -25.18 -60.19 27.62
CA GLN A 495 -24.43 -59.13 26.92
C GLN A 495 -25.28 -57.90 26.57
N GLN A 496 -26.56 -58.05 26.23
CA GLN A 496 -27.44 -56.90 26.05
C GLN A 496 -27.70 -56.15 27.36
N MET A 497 -27.87 -56.88 28.47
CA MET A 497 -28.09 -56.29 29.80
C MET A 497 -26.81 -55.68 30.35
N GLU A 498 -25.64 -56.29 30.17
CA GLU A 498 -24.31 -55.74 30.48
C GLU A 498 -24.08 -54.44 29.70
N ARG A 499 -24.35 -54.40 28.39
CA ARG A 499 -24.25 -53.15 27.59
C ARG A 499 -25.24 -52.07 28.06
N LYS A 500 -26.44 -52.46 28.54
CA LYS A 500 -27.43 -51.53 29.13
C LYS A 500 -26.98 -51.04 30.52
N VAL A 501 -26.38 -51.91 31.35
CA VAL A 501 -25.86 -51.60 32.68
C VAL A 501 -24.59 -50.75 32.58
N SER A 502 -23.71 -51.00 31.62
CA SER A 502 -22.54 -50.16 31.30
C SER A 502 -23.01 -48.74 30.96
N ARG A 503 -23.94 -48.61 30.00
CA ARG A 503 -24.56 -47.31 29.67
C ARG A 503 -25.28 -46.65 30.86
N ALA A 504 -25.91 -47.42 31.75
CA ALA A 504 -26.61 -46.90 32.93
C ALA A 504 -25.67 -46.51 34.09
N SER A 505 -24.48 -47.13 34.18
CA SER A 505 -23.43 -46.79 35.17
C SER A 505 -22.48 -45.69 34.69
N GLY A 506 -22.64 -45.22 33.44
CA GLY A 506 -21.91 -44.10 32.86
C GLY A 506 -20.85 -44.50 31.83
N GLU A 507 -20.56 -45.79 31.67
CA GLU A 507 -19.69 -46.34 30.63
C GLU A 507 -20.39 -46.29 29.27
N ARG A 508 -20.31 -45.11 28.64
CA ARG A 508 -20.55 -44.91 27.22
C ARG A 508 -19.41 -45.52 26.39
N THR A 509 -19.72 -45.90 25.15
CA THR A 509 -18.76 -46.45 24.18
C THR A 509 -17.57 -45.50 23.97
N ALA A 510 -16.40 -46.00 23.58
CA ALA A 510 -15.24 -45.16 23.27
C ALA A 510 -15.56 -44.05 22.25
N ASP A 511 -16.35 -44.35 21.22
CA ASP A 511 -16.78 -43.35 20.23
C ASP A 511 -17.84 -42.39 20.78
N GLU A 512 -18.76 -42.86 21.63
CA GLU A 512 -19.77 -42.01 22.29
C GLU A 512 -19.14 -41.05 23.30
N THR A 513 -18.12 -41.49 24.05
CA THR A 513 -17.35 -40.62 24.96
C THR A 513 -16.44 -39.67 24.20
N LYS A 514 -15.88 -40.07 23.06
CA LYS A 514 -15.08 -39.19 22.19
C LYS A 514 -15.95 -38.14 21.48
N ALA A 515 -17.14 -38.51 21.01
CA ALA A 515 -18.12 -37.58 20.46
C ALA A 515 -18.60 -36.58 21.53
N MET A 516 -19.01 -37.06 22.71
CA MET A 516 -19.40 -36.19 23.83
C MET A 516 -18.25 -35.27 24.29
N LYS A 517 -17.00 -35.74 24.28
CA LYS A 517 -15.84 -34.88 24.58
C LYS A 517 -15.61 -33.81 23.52
N ALA A 518 -15.71 -34.14 22.23
CA ALA A 518 -15.60 -33.16 21.16
C ALA A 518 -16.76 -32.14 21.19
N GLU A 519 -17.97 -32.57 21.52
CA GLU A 519 -19.15 -31.71 21.72
C GLU A 519 -18.97 -30.79 22.94
N ILE A 520 -18.39 -31.31 24.04
CA ILE A 520 -17.98 -30.51 25.19
C ILE A 520 -16.86 -29.52 24.81
N GLU A 521 -15.83 -29.92 24.05
CA GLU A 521 -14.75 -29.02 23.61
C GLU A 521 -15.26 -27.89 22.70
N VAL A 522 -16.23 -28.17 21.82
CA VAL A 522 -16.91 -27.15 21.01
C VAL A 522 -17.73 -26.22 21.89
N LEU A 523 -18.57 -26.74 22.78
CA LEU A 523 -19.38 -25.92 23.69
C LEU A 523 -18.52 -25.11 24.69
N GLN A 524 -17.37 -25.65 25.09
CA GLN A 524 -16.39 -24.95 25.93
C GLN A 524 -15.72 -23.82 25.14
N ALA A 525 -15.33 -24.05 23.88
CA ALA A 525 -14.79 -23.00 23.01
C ALA A 525 -15.83 -21.91 22.70
N GLU A 526 -17.10 -22.26 22.50
CA GLU A 526 -18.20 -21.30 22.35
C GLU A 526 -18.46 -20.52 23.65
N TYR A 527 -18.41 -21.18 24.81
CA TYR A 527 -18.49 -20.54 26.12
C TYR A 527 -17.33 -19.57 26.35
N ASP A 528 -16.09 -20.00 26.13
CA ASP A 528 -14.90 -19.17 26.34
C ASP A 528 -14.86 -17.99 25.35
N ALA A 529 -15.29 -18.19 24.10
CA ALA A 529 -15.43 -17.11 23.11
C ALA A 529 -16.52 -16.10 23.48
N THR A 530 -17.70 -16.56 23.94
CA THR A 530 -18.78 -15.67 24.38
C THR A 530 -18.45 -14.98 25.71
N HIS A 531 -17.71 -15.64 26.61
CA HIS A 531 -17.20 -15.04 27.85
C HIS A 531 -16.12 -13.98 27.57
N ALA A 532 -15.22 -14.22 26.61
CA ALA A 532 -14.26 -13.23 26.14
C ALA A 532 -14.95 -12.01 25.50
N GLN A 533 -15.98 -12.23 24.67
CA GLN A 533 -16.82 -11.16 24.12
C GLN A 533 -17.52 -10.37 25.24
N TYR A 534 -18.13 -11.05 26.22
CA TYR A 534 -18.75 -10.40 27.38
C TYR A 534 -17.76 -9.57 28.20
N SER A 535 -16.58 -10.10 28.48
CA SER A 535 -15.51 -9.41 29.22
C SER A 535 -14.98 -8.18 28.47
N MET A 536 -14.81 -8.29 27.15
CA MET A 536 -14.50 -7.14 26.28
C MET A 536 -15.61 -6.09 26.35
N LEU A 537 -16.88 -6.49 26.23
CA LEU A 537 -18.02 -5.57 26.24
C LEU A 537 -18.18 -4.89 27.60
N GLN A 538 -18.00 -5.61 28.71
CA GLN A 538 -17.99 -5.08 30.07
C GLN A 538 -16.86 -4.05 30.26
N THR A 539 -15.67 -4.33 29.69
CA THR A 539 -14.53 -3.41 29.69
C THR A 539 -14.81 -2.14 28.85
N GLN A 540 -15.46 -2.28 27.69
CA GLN A 540 -15.89 -1.16 26.85
C GLN A 540 -16.97 -0.31 27.55
N CYS A 541 -18.00 -0.93 28.14
CA CYS A 541 -19.01 -0.24 28.95
C CYS A 541 -18.39 0.51 30.13
N LYS A 542 -17.35 -0.04 30.76
CA LYS A 542 -16.61 0.67 31.82
C LYS A 542 -15.83 1.87 31.27
N LYS A 543 -15.05 1.71 30.19
CA LYS A 543 -14.36 2.83 29.52
C LYS A 543 -15.33 3.95 29.14
N LEU A 544 -16.46 3.62 28.50
CA LEU A 544 -17.50 4.58 28.14
C LEU A 544 -18.15 5.25 29.36
N SER A 545 -18.31 4.54 30.49
CA SER A 545 -18.79 5.13 31.74
C SER A 545 -17.80 6.13 32.31
N ASP A 546 -16.51 5.78 32.33
CA ASP A 546 -15.43 6.65 32.82
C ASP A 546 -15.24 7.88 31.91
N GLU A 547 -15.34 7.73 30.59
CA GLU A 547 -15.36 8.83 29.61
C GLU A 547 -16.60 9.73 29.77
N ARG A 548 -17.79 9.16 30.02
CA ARG A 548 -19.00 9.93 30.34
C ARG A 548 -18.85 10.70 31.66
N ASN A 549 -18.16 10.13 32.63
CA ASN A 549 -17.91 10.79 33.92
C ASN A 549 -16.82 11.88 33.80
N ALA A 550 -15.83 11.72 32.94
CA ALA A 550 -14.85 12.75 32.61
C ALA A 550 -15.51 13.94 31.87
N THR A 551 -16.33 13.66 30.85
CA THR A 551 -17.06 14.70 30.10
C THR A 551 -18.12 15.42 30.93
N GLU A 552 -18.78 14.77 31.90
CA GLU A 552 -19.61 15.46 32.90
C GLU A 552 -18.79 16.39 33.82
N ARG A 553 -17.54 16.04 34.17
CA ARG A 553 -16.66 16.92 34.96
C ARG A 553 -16.21 18.14 34.16
N THR A 554 -15.76 17.97 32.92
CA THR A 554 -15.35 19.11 32.08
C THR A 554 -16.53 20.04 31.77
N LYS A 555 -17.72 19.48 31.48
CA LYS A 555 -18.98 20.24 31.35
C LYS A 555 -19.31 21.06 32.60
N ARG A 556 -19.11 20.52 33.81
CA ARG A 556 -19.33 21.28 35.07
C ARG A 556 -18.30 22.38 35.27
N ALA A 557 -17.03 22.14 34.93
CA ALA A 557 -15.99 23.17 34.95
C ALA A 557 -16.33 24.31 33.97
N LEU A 558 -16.72 23.97 32.74
CA LEU A 558 -17.13 24.94 31.71
C LEU A 558 -18.38 25.76 32.11
N LEU A 559 -19.32 25.15 32.83
CA LEU A 559 -20.47 25.86 33.40
C LEU A 559 -20.03 26.81 34.53
N ALA A 560 -19.10 26.40 35.41
CA ALA A 560 -18.58 27.29 36.45
C ALA A 560 -17.81 28.49 35.85
N THR A 561 -16.98 28.28 34.82
CA THR A 561 -16.29 29.39 34.12
C THR A 561 -17.25 30.26 33.32
N ARG A 562 -18.36 29.70 32.80
CA ARG A 562 -19.46 30.51 32.22
C ARG A 562 -20.06 31.42 33.28
N ASP A 563 -20.38 30.87 34.45
CA ASP A 563 -21.04 31.63 35.51
C ASP A 563 -20.13 32.76 36.02
N GLU A 564 -18.83 32.47 36.21
CA GLU A 564 -17.81 33.47 36.55
C GLU A 564 -17.65 34.56 35.48
N THR A 565 -17.61 34.20 34.19
CA THR A 565 -17.53 35.19 33.10
C THR A 565 -18.81 36.02 32.96
N THR A 566 -20.00 35.45 33.20
CA THR A 566 -21.25 36.24 33.25
C THR A 566 -21.29 37.20 34.45
N ALA A 567 -20.71 36.83 35.60
CA ALA A 567 -20.56 37.74 36.73
C ALA A 567 -19.62 38.92 36.41
N LYS A 568 -18.47 38.64 35.79
CA LYS A 568 -17.51 39.67 35.31
C LYS A 568 -18.12 40.60 34.27
N ILE A 569 -18.94 40.07 33.35
CA ILE A 569 -19.69 40.89 32.38
C ILE A 569 -20.64 41.84 33.10
N ALA A 570 -21.44 41.35 34.05
CA ALA A 570 -22.37 42.18 34.82
C ALA A 570 -21.65 43.25 35.68
N GLU A 571 -20.47 42.94 36.22
CA GLU A 571 -19.61 43.90 36.91
C GLU A 571 -19.11 45.01 35.96
N HIS A 572 -18.63 44.65 34.77
CA HIS A 572 -18.20 45.61 33.75
C HIS A 572 -19.36 46.44 33.19
N GLU A 573 -20.55 45.86 33.00
CA GLU A 573 -21.76 46.59 32.62
C GLU A 573 -22.15 47.65 33.67
N LEU A 574 -22.09 47.29 34.96
CA LEU A 574 -22.35 48.22 36.07
C LEU A 574 -21.26 49.32 36.17
N ALA A 575 -19.98 48.97 35.97
CA ALA A 575 -18.88 49.92 35.93
C ALA A 575 -19.04 50.91 34.76
N ASN A 576 -19.40 50.43 33.56
CA ASN A 576 -19.68 51.25 32.39
C ASN A 576 -20.88 52.17 32.61
N ALA A 577 -21.98 51.67 33.19
CA ALA A 577 -23.14 52.50 33.53
C ALA A 577 -22.80 53.60 34.57
N SER A 578 -21.90 53.30 35.52
CA SER A 578 -21.40 54.29 36.48
C SER A 578 -20.53 55.35 35.79
N ALA A 579 -19.59 54.94 34.94
CA ALA A 579 -18.74 55.82 34.15
C ALA A 579 -19.56 56.72 33.20
N GLU A 580 -20.57 56.18 32.52
CA GLU A 580 -21.51 56.95 31.71
C GLU A 580 -22.26 58.02 32.52
N ASN A 581 -22.70 57.69 33.74
CA ASN A 581 -23.41 58.65 34.58
C ASN A 581 -22.48 59.75 35.11
N SER A 582 -21.23 59.42 35.43
CA SER A 582 -20.18 60.40 35.73
C SER A 582 -19.89 61.30 34.53
N LEU A 583 -19.76 60.74 33.33
CA LEU A 583 -19.56 61.48 32.08
C LEU A 583 -20.72 62.44 31.80
N LYS A 584 -21.98 62.00 32.00
CA LYS A 584 -23.19 62.81 31.86
C LYS A 584 -23.27 63.94 32.89
N ALA A 585 -22.73 63.75 34.10
CA ALA A 585 -22.60 64.81 35.09
C ALA A 585 -21.54 65.85 34.69
N ILE A 586 -20.35 65.40 34.28
CA ILE A 586 -19.25 66.27 33.81
C ILE A 586 -19.66 67.09 32.57
N TYR A 587 -20.46 66.53 31.65
CA TYR A 587 -21.00 67.29 30.53
C TYR A 587 -21.93 68.43 30.97
N ARG A 588 -22.80 68.21 31.96
CA ARG A 588 -23.67 69.27 32.50
C ARG A 588 -22.86 70.35 33.22
N GLU A 589 -21.89 69.95 34.04
CA GLU A 589 -20.99 70.89 34.73
C GLU A 589 -20.21 71.75 33.71
N LYS A 590 -19.75 71.15 32.60
CA LYS A 590 -19.13 71.87 31.49
C LYS A 590 -20.10 72.84 30.81
N GLU A 591 -21.36 72.44 30.59
CA GLU A 591 -22.40 73.31 30.02
C GLU A 591 -22.70 74.51 30.94
N ASP A 592 -22.87 74.27 32.25
CA ASP A 592 -23.06 75.31 33.27
C ASP A 592 -21.85 76.28 33.34
N LEU A 593 -20.62 75.75 33.29
CA LEU A 593 -19.39 76.57 33.28
C LEU A 593 -19.26 77.39 32.00
N LEU A 594 -19.68 76.88 30.84
CA LEU A 594 -19.72 77.64 29.60
C LEU A 594 -20.74 78.79 29.67
N VAL A 595 -21.92 78.56 30.24
CA VAL A 595 -22.93 79.61 30.48
C VAL A 595 -22.41 80.66 31.46
N GLN A 596 -21.77 80.26 32.56
CA GLN A 596 -21.13 81.19 33.51
C GLN A 596 -20.05 82.04 32.84
N HIS A 597 -19.19 81.44 32.01
CA HIS A 597 -18.14 82.13 31.27
C HIS A 597 -18.72 83.13 30.25
N ASP A 598 -19.80 82.81 29.54
CA ASP A 598 -20.43 83.74 28.61
C ASP A 598 -21.21 84.85 29.32
N LEU A 599 -21.80 84.59 30.50
CA LEU A 599 -22.31 85.63 31.40
C LEU A 599 -21.20 86.58 31.86
N GLN A 600 -20.04 86.06 32.26
CA GLN A 600 -18.86 86.87 32.61
C GLN A 600 -18.36 87.69 31.41
N LYS A 601 -18.36 87.15 30.18
CA LYS A 601 -18.04 87.94 28.97
C LYS A 601 -19.03 89.07 28.74
N LEU A 602 -20.32 88.86 28.98
CA LEU A 602 -21.35 89.91 28.87
C LEU A 602 -21.15 91.00 29.93
N GLU A 603 -20.77 90.63 31.16
CA GLU A 603 -20.40 91.58 32.20
C GLU A 603 -19.12 92.36 31.84
N VAL A 604 -18.07 91.71 31.35
CA VAL A 604 -16.83 92.37 30.89
C VAL A 604 -17.11 93.32 29.72
N LYS A 605 -18.01 92.97 28.79
CA LYS A 605 -18.49 93.90 27.75
C LYS A 605 -19.21 95.09 28.37
N ARG A 606 -20.21 94.87 29.23
CA ARG A 606 -20.96 95.92 29.94
C ARG A 606 -20.04 96.90 30.69
N LEU A 607 -19.03 96.39 31.39
CA LEU A 607 -18.05 97.20 32.12
C LEU A 607 -17.11 97.96 31.18
N ARG A 608 -16.72 97.37 30.05
CA ARG A 608 -15.94 98.04 28.99
C ARG A 608 -16.74 99.14 28.31
N ASP A 609 -18.00 98.91 27.97
CA ASP A 609 -18.86 99.90 27.34
C ASP A 609 -19.17 101.05 28.30
N PHE A 610 -19.34 100.76 29.59
CA PHE A 610 -19.42 101.79 30.64
C PHE A 610 -18.12 102.61 30.75
N LEU A 611 -16.95 101.94 30.77
CA LEU A 611 -15.64 102.62 30.79
C LEU A 611 -15.43 103.50 29.56
N ASN A 612 -15.76 103.00 28.36
CA ASN A 612 -15.71 103.78 27.12
C ASN A 612 -16.62 105.01 27.21
N SER A 613 -17.88 104.85 27.67
CA SER A 613 -18.80 105.98 27.85
C SER A 613 -18.30 107.02 28.86
N ARG A 614 -17.49 106.61 29.84
CA ARG A 614 -16.81 107.52 30.77
C ARG A 614 -15.58 108.18 30.15
N ALA A 615 -14.82 107.47 29.32
CA ALA A 615 -13.73 108.05 28.54
C ALA A 615 -14.25 109.12 27.56
N ASP A 616 -15.36 108.86 26.87
CA ASP A 616 -16.03 109.83 25.99
C ASP A 616 -16.54 111.06 26.77
N GLN A 617 -17.06 110.86 27.98
CA GLN A 617 -17.47 111.97 28.87
C GLN A 617 -16.26 112.81 29.32
N VAL A 618 -15.13 112.18 29.67
CA VAL A 618 -13.89 112.89 30.01
C VAL A 618 -13.36 113.64 28.80
N LEU A 619 -13.24 112.99 27.64
CA LEU A 619 -12.73 113.59 26.41
C LEU A 619 -13.62 114.73 25.90
N THR A 620 -14.94 114.66 26.07
CA THR A 620 -15.83 115.78 25.75
C THR A 620 -15.74 116.94 26.76
N LEU A 621 -15.48 116.66 28.04
CA LEU A 621 -15.18 117.69 29.04
C LEU A 621 -13.82 118.36 28.81
N GLU A 622 -12.78 117.59 28.49
CA GLU A 622 -11.44 118.09 28.11
C GLU A 622 -11.49 118.95 26.85
N ASN A 623 -12.21 118.50 25.81
CA ASN A 623 -12.44 119.31 24.62
C ASN A 623 -13.19 120.62 24.93
N ARG A 624 -14.17 120.59 25.84
CA ARG A 624 -14.89 121.79 26.28
C ARG A 624 -14.00 122.72 27.11
N GLU A 625 -13.14 122.18 27.97
CA GLU A 625 -12.15 122.95 28.72
C GLU A 625 -11.12 123.59 27.79
N PHE A 626 -10.63 122.86 26.79
CA PHE A 626 -9.72 123.37 25.75
C PHE A 626 -10.38 124.47 24.89
N GLN A 627 -11.62 124.28 24.47
CA GLN A 627 -12.41 125.31 23.77
C GLN A 627 -12.59 126.57 24.63
N LEU A 628 -12.87 126.42 25.93
CA LEU A 628 -12.97 127.55 26.86
C LEU A 628 -11.63 128.24 27.09
N LYS A 629 -10.52 127.50 27.25
CA LYS A 629 -9.16 128.05 27.32
C LYS A 629 -8.80 128.84 26.06
N LYS A 630 -9.04 128.28 24.88
CA LYS A 630 -8.80 128.94 23.58
C LYS A 630 -9.67 130.17 23.39
N SER A 631 -10.97 130.10 23.73
CA SER A 631 -11.88 131.25 23.68
C SER A 631 -11.47 132.36 24.66
N MET A 632 -10.98 132.01 25.86
CA MET A 632 -10.42 132.98 26.81
C MET A 632 -9.10 133.60 26.32
N GLU A 633 -8.24 132.84 25.64
CA GLU A 633 -7.06 133.41 24.97
C GLU A 633 -7.43 134.33 23.81
N GLU A 634 -8.39 133.93 22.97
CA GLU A 634 -8.90 134.74 21.87
C GLU A 634 -9.52 136.03 22.42
N ARG A 635 -10.36 135.95 23.46
CA ARG A 635 -10.94 137.12 24.12
C ARG A 635 -9.87 138.02 24.78
N LYS A 636 -8.80 137.43 25.32
CA LYS A 636 -7.63 138.16 25.85
C LYS A 636 -6.83 138.85 24.75
N LYS A 637 -6.68 138.22 23.58
CA LYS A 637 -6.07 138.80 22.37
C LYS A 637 -6.95 139.88 21.76
N GLU A 638 -8.27 139.71 21.68
CA GLU A 638 -9.25 140.72 21.30
C GLU A 638 -9.18 141.95 22.22
N ILE A 639 -9.16 141.76 23.55
CA ILE A 639 -8.99 142.86 24.50
C ILE A 639 -7.62 143.53 24.33
N GLY A 640 -6.56 142.77 24.03
CA GLY A 640 -5.25 143.28 23.65
C GLY A 640 -5.31 144.18 22.42
N VAL A 641 -5.89 143.69 21.32
CA VAL A 641 -6.10 144.43 20.07
C VAL A 641 -7.01 145.64 20.29
N HIS A 642 -8.10 145.55 21.05
CA HIS A 642 -8.94 146.71 21.39
C HIS A 642 -8.15 147.74 22.21
N ARG A 643 -7.24 147.33 23.09
CA ARG A 643 -6.36 148.22 23.87
C ARG A 643 -5.19 148.77 23.03
N GLU A 644 -4.85 148.14 21.92
CA GLU A 644 -3.90 148.65 20.91
C GLU A 644 -4.59 149.60 19.95
N VAL A 645 -5.79 149.28 19.49
CA VAL A 645 -6.68 150.17 18.74
C VAL A 645 -7.02 151.40 19.58
N GLN A 646 -7.27 151.29 20.88
CA GLN A 646 -7.48 152.46 21.75
C GLN A 646 -6.21 153.31 21.91
N ARG A 647 -5.02 152.70 22.01
CA ARG A 647 -3.75 153.45 21.96
C ARG A 647 -3.52 154.08 20.59
N ALA A 648 -3.92 153.41 19.52
CA ALA A 648 -3.86 153.90 18.15
C ALA A 648 -4.90 154.98 17.86
N THR A 649 -6.09 155.00 18.50
CA THR A 649 -7.06 156.10 18.38
C THR A 649 -6.68 157.29 19.26
N VAL A 650 -5.99 157.09 20.39
CA VAL A 650 -5.34 158.19 21.11
C VAL A 650 -4.21 158.78 20.27
N LYS A 651 -3.29 157.96 19.76
CA LYS A 651 -2.21 158.42 18.86
C LYS A 651 -2.76 159.06 17.59
N ALA A 652 -3.79 158.48 16.98
CA ALA A 652 -4.49 159.08 15.85
C ALA A 652 -5.20 160.37 16.25
N ALA A 653 -5.77 160.51 17.46
CA ALA A 653 -6.35 161.78 17.90
C ALA A 653 -5.28 162.88 18.13
N GLU A 654 -4.06 162.51 18.53
CA GLU A 654 -2.91 163.43 18.57
C GLU A 654 -2.41 163.78 17.16
N GLU A 655 -2.39 162.80 16.25
CA GLU A 655 -2.11 163.00 14.83
C GLU A 655 -3.22 163.76 14.11
N GLU A 656 -4.48 163.70 14.55
CA GLU A 656 -5.62 164.51 14.08
C GLU A 656 -5.53 165.92 14.65
N ARG A 657 -5.13 166.09 15.92
CA ARG A 657 -4.81 167.42 16.48
C ARG A 657 -3.69 168.08 15.66
N HIS A 658 -2.70 167.31 15.23
CA HIS A 658 -1.64 167.77 14.33
C HIS A 658 -2.14 167.94 12.88
N ARG A 659 -2.95 167.02 12.35
CA ARG A 659 -3.44 167.05 10.96
C ARG A 659 -4.49 168.12 10.76
N VAL A 660 -5.34 168.46 11.73
CA VAL A 660 -6.19 169.66 11.69
C VAL A 660 -5.33 170.92 11.61
N SER A 661 -4.19 170.96 12.32
CA SER A 661 -3.22 172.06 12.19
C SER A 661 -2.53 172.13 10.82
N VAL A 662 -2.52 171.05 10.04
CA VAL A 662 -1.94 170.98 8.68
C VAL A 662 -3.00 171.11 7.59
N GLU A 663 -4.19 170.54 7.78
CA GLU A 663 -5.37 170.67 6.93
C GLU A 663 -5.96 172.09 6.99
N HIS A 664 -5.70 172.84 8.06
CA HIS A 664 -5.94 174.29 8.07
C HIS A 664 -5.15 174.98 6.95
N SER A 665 -3.86 174.65 6.79
CA SER A 665 -3.01 175.13 5.68
C SER A 665 -3.22 174.41 4.33
N GLU A 666 -3.66 173.14 4.31
CA GLU A 666 -3.95 172.44 3.05
C GLU A 666 -5.34 172.77 2.45
N ARG A 667 -6.32 173.21 3.24
CA ARG A 667 -7.59 173.71 2.66
C ARG A 667 -7.40 175.00 1.88
N GLU A 668 -6.38 175.81 2.19
CA GLU A 668 -5.91 176.92 1.33
C GLU A 668 -5.32 176.45 -0.02
N LEU A 669 -4.92 175.19 -0.12
CA LEU A 669 -4.32 174.59 -1.32
C LEU A 669 -5.32 173.77 -2.14
N ARG A 670 -6.16 172.94 -1.53
CA ARG A 670 -6.91 171.91 -2.28
C ARG A 670 -8.07 172.43 -3.12
N ILE A 671 -8.60 173.61 -2.82
CA ILE A 671 -9.54 174.35 -3.69
C ILE A 671 -8.97 174.47 -5.13
N LYS A 672 -7.64 174.59 -5.27
CA LYS A 672 -6.92 174.81 -6.53
C LYS A 672 -6.80 173.57 -7.46
N LYS A 673 -7.44 172.43 -7.16
CA LYS A 673 -7.19 171.16 -7.90
C LYS A 673 -8.39 170.30 -8.31
N LEU A 674 -9.60 170.50 -7.78
CA LEU A 674 -10.74 169.58 -8.05
C LEU A 674 -11.43 169.75 -9.42
N GLN A 675 -10.97 170.69 -10.25
CA GLN A 675 -11.52 170.94 -11.60
C GLN A 675 -11.17 169.84 -12.63
N ALA A 676 -10.19 168.97 -12.35
CA ALA A 676 -9.40 168.31 -13.40
C ALA A 676 -9.60 166.79 -13.56
N LYS A 677 -10.69 166.17 -13.07
CA LYS A 677 -10.82 164.70 -13.09
C LYS A 677 -12.24 164.11 -13.23
N PHE A 678 -13.11 164.72 -14.03
CA PHE A 678 -14.40 164.13 -14.39
C PHE A 678 -14.32 163.17 -15.61
N GLU A 679 -13.21 163.18 -16.35
CA GLU A 679 -13.13 162.52 -17.65
C GLU A 679 -13.01 160.98 -17.60
N THR A 680 -14.16 160.35 -17.89
CA THR A 680 -14.33 159.30 -18.91
C THR A 680 -13.67 157.93 -18.72
N LEU A 681 -14.25 157.13 -17.80
CA LEU A 681 -14.41 155.66 -17.98
C LEU A 681 -15.18 155.32 -19.27
N CYS A 682 -14.81 154.24 -20.02
CA CYS A 682 -15.72 153.53 -20.97
C CYS A 682 -15.17 152.23 -21.66
N LYS A 683 -16.01 151.17 -21.82
CA LYS A 683 -16.00 150.03 -22.83
C LYS A 683 -15.06 148.78 -22.60
N THR A 684 -15.22 147.58 -23.27
CA THR A 684 -16.16 146.39 -23.09
C THR A 684 -15.68 145.07 -23.86
N SER A 685 -16.30 143.84 -23.83
CA SER A 685 -15.65 142.51 -24.25
C SER A 685 -16.42 141.31 -25.05
N PRO A 686 -16.53 139.95 -24.70
CA PRO A 686 -16.25 138.74 -25.61
C PRO A 686 -17.24 137.49 -25.70
N PHE A 687 -17.07 136.41 -26.57
CA PHE A 687 -17.81 135.05 -26.54
C PHE A 687 -17.41 133.82 -27.48
N GLY A 688 -17.67 132.51 -27.09
CA GLY A 688 -18.07 131.30 -27.96
C GLY A 688 -17.31 129.89 -27.92
N ASN A 689 -17.97 128.67 -27.95
CA ASN A 689 -17.47 127.29 -28.44
C ASN A 689 -18.30 125.96 -28.13
N ILE A 690 -18.02 124.81 -28.84
CA ILE A 690 -18.35 123.32 -28.60
C ILE A 690 -17.36 122.36 -29.43
N ASP A 691 -17.35 121.01 -29.67
CA ASP A 691 -18.15 119.73 -29.45
C ASP A 691 -17.37 118.35 -29.73
N GLU A 692 -18.03 117.15 -29.72
CA GLU A 692 -17.80 115.78 -30.38
C GLU A 692 -17.08 114.50 -29.74
N ASP A 693 -17.47 113.26 -30.22
CA ASP A 693 -16.98 111.83 -30.07
C ASP A 693 -17.37 110.87 -28.85
N GLY A 694 -17.69 109.55 -29.08
CA GLY A 694 -18.00 108.54 -27.99
C GLY A 694 -18.52 107.08 -28.34
N GLN A 695 -18.50 106.10 -27.39
CA GLN A 695 -18.95 104.67 -27.57
C GLN A 695 -19.17 103.79 -26.27
N GLU A 696 -19.87 102.63 -26.34
CA GLU A 696 -20.05 101.59 -25.26
C GLU A 696 -20.32 100.11 -25.74
N ARG A 697 -20.14 99.10 -24.85
CA ARG A 697 -20.74 97.70 -24.76
C ARG A 697 -19.86 96.44 -25.04
N SER A 698 -20.43 95.23 -24.91
CA SER A 698 -19.76 93.96 -24.45
C SER A 698 -20.23 92.66 -25.16
N GLN A 699 -19.39 91.60 -25.22
CA GLN A 699 -19.65 90.33 -25.93
C GLN A 699 -18.79 89.12 -25.46
N ALA A 700 -19.34 88.13 -24.72
CA ALA A 700 -18.57 86.93 -24.27
C ALA A 700 -19.33 85.59 -24.04
N TYR A 701 -20.66 85.58 -23.90
CA TYR A 701 -21.40 84.45 -23.29
C TYR A 701 -21.69 83.23 -24.20
N PHE A 702 -21.67 83.37 -25.52
CA PHE A 702 -22.28 82.39 -26.44
C PHE A 702 -21.34 81.35 -27.09
N VAL A 703 -20.03 81.40 -26.83
CA VAL A 703 -19.03 80.60 -27.57
C VAL A 703 -18.96 79.13 -27.15
N ILE A 704 -19.26 78.79 -25.89
CA ILE A 704 -18.84 77.51 -25.28
C ILE A 704 -19.84 76.35 -25.48
N LYS A 705 -21.14 76.59 -25.71
CA LYS A 705 -22.17 75.54 -25.67
C LYS A 705 -22.55 74.92 -27.03
N ALA A 706 -22.00 75.42 -28.14
CA ALA A 706 -22.37 74.98 -29.50
C ALA A 706 -21.47 73.87 -30.09
N ALA A 707 -20.25 73.68 -29.57
CA ALA A 707 -19.23 72.84 -30.22
C ALA A 707 -19.38 71.33 -29.95
N GLN A 708 -19.76 70.93 -28.72
CA GLN A 708 -19.62 69.54 -28.26
C GLN A 708 -20.71 68.56 -28.71
N ARG A 709 -21.72 68.97 -29.49
CA ARG A 709 -22.86 68.10 -29.86
C ARG A 709 -22.97 67.79 -31.35
N ARG A 710 -21.87 67.95 -32.10
CA ARG A 710 -21.86 67.88 -33.57
C ARG A 710 -20.88 66.85 -34.16
N GLU A 711 -20.01 66.23 -33.36
CA GLU A 711 -19.01 65.26 -33.87
C GLU A 711 -19.35 63.79 -33.52
N GLU A 712 -19.98 63.53 -32.38
CA GLU A 712 -20.28 62.15 -31.91
C GLU A 712 -21.32 61.44 -32.80
N LEU A 713 -22.34 62.18 -33.27
CA LEU A 713 -23.47 61.66 -34.04
C LEU A 713 -23.18 61.37 -35.53
N GLN A 714 -21.92 61.38 -35.95
CA GLN A 714 -21.52 61.13 -37.34
C GLN A 714 -20.50 59.98 -37.50
N ARG A 715 -20.09 59.29 -36.42
CA ARG A 715 -19.20 58.11 -36.51
C ARG A 715 -19.92 56.75 -36.46
N GLU A 716 -21.18 56.69 -36.02
CA GLU A 716 -21.94 55.43 -35.92
C GLU A 716 -22.73 55.05 -37.20
N GLY A 717 -22.73 55.91 -38.22
CA GLY A 717 -23.49 55.68 -39.46
C GLY A 717 -22.80 54.78 -40.48
N ASP A 718 -21.53 55.01 -40.74
CA ASP A 718 -20.84 54.43 -41.91
C ASP A 718 -20.49 52.94 -41.74
N ASP A 719 -20.31 52.48 -40.50
CA ASP A 719 -19.89 51.10 -40.16
C ASP A 719 -20.94 50.00 -40.44
N LEU A 720 -22.18 50.37 -40.78
CA LEU A 720 -23.29 49.42 -40.98
C LEU A 720 -23.58 49.08 -42.45
N ASP A 721 -23.34 50.00 -43.39
CA ASP A 721 -23.77 49.85 -44.79
C ASP A 721 -22.92 48.85 -45.59
N ASP A 722 -21.61 48.76 -45.30
CA ASP A 722 -20.71 47.86 -46.06
C ASP A 722 -20.90 46.37 -45.76
N LYS A 723 -21.54 46.02 -44.64
CA LYS A 723 -21.82 44.62 -44.27
C LYS A 723 -22.92 43.99 -45.13
N ILE A 724 -23.74 44.78 -45.82
CA ILE A 724 -24.90 44.30 -46.59
C ILE A 724 -24.52 43.84 -48.01
N ARG A 725 -23.50 44.46 -48.63
CA ARG A 725 -23.18 44.29 -50.07
C ARG A 725 -22.50 42.96 -50.45
N VAL A 726 -22.16 42.11 -49.48
CA VAL A 726 -21.45 40.84 -49.73
C VAL A 726 -22.42 39.69 -50.04
N ALA A 727 -23.56 39.61 -49.34
CA ALA A 727 -24.43 38.42 -49.34
C ALA A 727 -25.17 38.14 -50.67
N GLU A 728 -25.39 39.16 -51.51
CA GLU A 728 -26.27 39.03 -52.69
C GLU A 728 -25.66 38.25 -53.88
N LYS A 729 -24.34 38.04 -53.88
CA LYS A 729 -23.64 37.44 -55.04
C LYS A 729 -23.74 35.92 -55.12
N GLU A 730 -24.00 35.24 -54.00
CA GLU A 730 -23.81 33.79 -53.87
C GLU A 730 -24.98 32.96 -54.42
N VAL A 731 -26.21 33.49 -54.32
CA VAL A 731 -27.46 32.76 -54.63
C VAL A 731 -27.56 32.32 -56.10
N ARG A 732 -26.90 33.01 -57.03
CA ARG A 732 -27.12 32.84 -58.49
C ARG A 732 -26.38 31.65 -59.13
N ALA A 733 -25.52 30.95 -58.39
CA ALA A 733 -24.66 29.90 -58.95
C ALA A 733 -25.34 28.51 -59.07
N LEU A 734 -26.40 28.24 -58.29
CA LEU A 734 -26.85 26.87 -58.01
C LEU A 734 -27.72 26.21 -59.08
N THR A 735 -28.46 26.97 -59.91
CA THR A 735 -29.59 26.42 -60.69
C THR A 735 -29.18 25.58 -61.92
N LYS A 736 -27.90 25.53 -62.30
CA LYS A 736 -27.47 25.14 -63.66
C LYS A 736 -27.02 23.68 -63.83
N THR A 737 -27.06 22.86 -62.78
CA THR A 737 -26.38 21.54 -62.73
C THR A 737 -27.29 20.31 -62.85
N LEU A 738 -28.61 20.46 -62.71
CA LEU A 738 -29.51 19.33 -62.47
C LEU A 738 -29.82 18.44 -63.69
N ALA A 739 -29.69 18.97 -64.92
CA ALA A 739 -30.20 18.34 -66.14
C ALA A 739 -29.31 17.21 -66.75
N HIS A 740 -28.16 16.90 -66.16
CA HIS A 740 -27.13 16.06 -66.79
C HIS A 740 -27.25 14.55 -66.49
N LEU A 741 -28.29 14.11 -65.78
CA LEU A 741 -28.20 12.98 -64.84
C LEU A 741 -29.01 11.69 -65.16
N GLU A 742 -29.57 11.51 -66.36
CA GLU A 742 -30.47 10.37 -66.64
C GLU A 742 -29.91 9.22 -67.52
N GLY A 743 -29.84 9.37 -68.86
CA GLY A 743 -29.90 8.25 -69.82
C GLY A 743 -28.81 7.18 -69.75
N ARG A 744 -27.59 7.58 -69.36
CA ARG A 744 -26.36 6.76 -69.34
C ARG A 744 -26.47 5.49 -68.44
N ASN A 745 -27.57 5.32 -67.69
CA ASN A 745 -27.82 4.35 -66.60
C ASN A 745 -28.09 2.91 -67.06
N THR A 746 -28.23 2.71 -68.37
CA THR A 746 -28.69 1.46 -68.98
C THR A 746 -27.56 0.46 -69.20
N GLU A 747 -26.37 0.94 -69.62
CA GLU A 747 -25.16 0.12 -69.76
C GLU A 747 -24.71 -0.51 -68.42
N TYR A 748 -24.92 0.21 -67.31
CA TYR A 748 -24.48 -0.15 -65.95
C TYR A 748 -24.89 -1.56 -65.50
N ARG A 749 -25.95 -2.14 -66.09
CA ARG A 749 -26.55 -3.40 -65.64
C ARG A 749 -25.90 -4.68 -66.19
N LYS A 750 -24.93 -4.59 -67.11
CA LYS A 750 -24.35 -5.77 -67.78
C LYS A 750 -23.06 -6.32 -67.18
N SER A 751 -22.33 -5.55 -66.37
CA SER A 751 -21.01 -5.95 -65.80
C SER A 751 -21.07 -6.94 -64.62
N PHE A 752 -22.27 -7.32 -64.14
CA PHE A 752 -22.44 -8.11 -62.90
C PHE A 752 -22.45 -9.65 -63.09
N HIS A 753 -21.67 -10.20 -64.02
CA HIS A 753 -21.53 -11.67 -64.20
C HIS A 753 -20.08 -12.11 -63.93
N ARG A 754 -19.90 -13.29 -63.34
CA ARG A 754 -18.64 -13.71 -62.68
C ARG A 754 -17.79 -14.64 -63.56
N ALA A 755 -16.46 -14.46 -63.52
CA ALA A 755 -15.48 -15.23 -64.30
C ALA A 755 -15.25 -16.67 -63.79
N ASP A 756 -14.57 -17.47 -64.62
CA ASP A 756 -14.46 -18.94 -64.53
C ASP A 756 -13.24 -19.44 -63.74
N MET A 757 -13.37 -20.61 -63.11
CA MET A 757 -12.49 -21.13 -62.04
C MET A 757 -11.26 -21.94 -62.52
N VAL A 758 -10.95 -21.93 -63.82
CA VAL A 758 -9.86 -22.72 -64.43
C VAL A 758 -8.90 -21.85 -65.29
N GLY A 759 -9.05 -20.52 -65.24
CA GLY A 759 -8.25 -19.57 -66.03
C GLY A 759 -6.90 -19.18 -65.41
N GLU A 760 -6.15 -18.32 -66.12
CA GLU A 760 -4.79 -17.89 -65.75
C GLU A 760 -4.66 -17.27 -64.35
N ASP A 761 -5.72 -16.64 -63.85
CA ASP A 761 -5.71 -15.99 -62.54
C ASP A 761 -5.56 -16.99 -61.37
N ALA A 762 -5.95 -18.25 -61.57
CA ALA A 762 -5.68 -19.32 -60.59
C ALA A 762 -4.18 -19.64 -60.47
N ILE A 763 -3.40 -19.46 -61.54
CA ILE A 763 -1.96 -19.73 -61.55
C ILE A 763 -1.21 -18.61 -60.80
N LYS A 764 -1.62 -17.35 -61.01
CA LYS A 764 -1.09 -16.17 -60.28
C LYS A 764 -1.40 -16.26 -58.79
N MET A 765 -2.57 -16.77 -58.42
CA MET A 765 -2.98 -16.96 -57.03
C MET A 765 -2.03 -17.91 -56.28
N ASN A 766 -1.72 -19.09 -56.85
CA ASN A 766 -0.76 -20.03 -56.26
C ASN A 766 0.64 -19.43 -56.06
N GLN A 767 1.12 -18.61 -57.01
CA GLN A 767 2.43 -17.95 -56.92
C GLN A 767 2.51 -16.94 -55.76
N LEU A 768 1.40 -16.28 -55.42
CA LEU A 768 1.31 -15.40 -54.25
C LEU A 768 1.26 -16.20 -52.94
N GLU A 769 0.61 -17.37 -52.90
CA GLU A 769 0.61 -18.22 -51.69
C GLU A 769 2.02 -18.71 -51.30
N ASP A 770 2.86 -19.08 -52.27
CA ASP A 770 4.24 -19.48 -51.98
C ASP A 770 5.13 -18.29 -51.55
N GLN A 771 4.88 -17.07 -52.04
CA GLN A 771 5.54 -15.87 -51.51
C GLN A 771 5.15 -15.58 -50.05
N VAL A 772 3.87 -15.79 -49.69
CA VAL A 772 3.40 -15.65 -48.30
C VAL A 772 4.11 -16.65 -47.37
N LYS A 773 4.29 -17.92 -47.75
CA LYS A 773 5.04 -18.90 -46.94
C LYS A 773 6.46 -18.45 -46.65
N VAL A 774 7.18 -17.91 -47.65
CA VAL A 774 8.56 -17.43 -47.46
C VAL A 774 8.60 -16.27 -46.47
N ALA A 775 7.62 -15.36 -46.53
CA ALA A 775 7.50 -14.29 -45.54
C ALA A 775 7.22 -14.84 -44.12
N GLU A 776 6.31 -15.80 -43.97
CA GLU A 776 6.00 -16.45 -42.68
C GLU A 776 7.23 -17.15 -42.06
N ASP A 777 8.03 -17.86 -42.86
CA ASP A 777 9.27 -18.51 -42.42
C ASP A 777 10.32 -17.51 -41.91
N THR A 778 10.43 -16.32 -42.53
CA THR A 778 11.32 -15.26 -42.02
C THR A 778 10.81 -14.66 -40.70
N LEU A 779 9.48 -14.47 -40.59
CA LEU A 779 8.83 -13.96 -39.39
C LEU A 779 8.95 -14.95 -38.22
N PHE A 780 8.89 -16.26 -38.49
CA PHE A 780 9.14 -17.32 -37.50
C PHE A 780 10.58 -17.29 -36.97
N LYS A 781 11.58 -17.11 -37.85
CA LYS A 781 12.99 -16.94 -37.45
C LYS A 781 13.18 -15.72 -36.54
N ARG A 782 12.60 -14.56 -36.91
CA ARG A 782 12.64 -13.34 -36.07
C ARG A 782 11.96 -13.51 -34.72
N LYS A 783 10.83 -14.22 -34.64
CA LYS A 783 10.20 -14.57 -33.34
C LYS A 783 11.09 -15.44 -32.46
N LYS A 784 11.86 -16.37 -33.06
CA LYS A 784 12.81 -17.22 -32.32
C LYS A 784 14.05 -16.44 -31.84
N GLU A 785 14.51 -15.45 -32.60
CA GLU A 785 15.55 -14.51 -32.15
C GLU A 785 15.05 -13.64 -30.99
N LEU A 786 13.83 -13.11 -31.09
CA LEU A 786 13.20 -12.30 -30.04
C LEU A 786 13.03 -13.11 -28.75
N GLN A 787 12.50 -14.33 -28.82
CA GLN A 787 12.35 -15.20 -27.64
C GLN A 787 13.69 -15.53 -26.97
N ARG A 788 14.78 -15.62 -27.74
CA ARG A 788 16.12 -15.77 -27.16
C ARG A 788 16.54 -14.50 -26.42
N LEU A 789 16.35 -13.32 -27.00
CA LEU A 789 16.67 -12.05 -26.35
C LEU A 789 15.83 -11.80 -25.10
N GLU A 790 14.58 -12.26 -25.05
CA GLU A 790 13.75 -12.28 -23.83
C GLU A 790 14.40 -13.13 -22.74
N MET A 791 14.80 -14.37 -23.05
CA MET A 791 15.49 -15.25 -22.09
C MET A 791 16.86 -14.70 -21.65
N ASP A 792 17.63 -14.10 -22.57
CA ASP A 792 18.92 -13.47 -22.25
C ASP A 792 18.72 -12.23 -21.34
N MET A 793 17.61 -11.48 -21.50
CA MET A 793 17.23 -10.41 -20.57
C MET A 793 16.74 -10.93 -19.20
N GLU A 794 15.94 -11.99 -19.16
CA GLU A 794 15.50 -12.61 -17.89
C GLU A 794 16.72 -13.12 -17.09
N ALA A 795 17.71 -13.71 -17.76
CA ALA A 795 18.96 -14.17 -17.15
C ALA A 795 19.77 -13.01 -16.53
N GLU A 796 19.95 -11.89 -17.25
CA GLU A 796 20.66 -10.73 -16.71
C GLU A 796 19.83 -9.98 -15.63
N GLN A 797 18.49 -9.99 -15.68
CA GLN A 797 17.66 -9.50 -14.57
C GLN A 797 17.84 -10.34 -13.30
N HIS A 798 17.88 -11.67 -13.42
CA HIS A 798 18.22 -12.55 -12.30
C HIS A 798 19.63 -12.28 -11.77
N ARG A 799 20.61 -12.07 -12.66
CA ARG A 799 21.99 -11.73 -12.29
C ARG A 799 22.10 -10.41 -11.54
N ILE A 800 21.33 -9.38 -11.96
CA ILE A 800 21.24 -8.10 -11.25
C ILE A 800 20.64 -8.30 -9.86
N ALA A 801 19.58 -9.12 -9.72
CA ALA A 801 18.99 -9.43 -8.42
C ALA A 801 19.95 -10.21 -7.49
N GLU A 802 20.78 -11.11 -8.02
CA GLU A 802 21.85 -11.78 -7.27
C GLU A 802 22.94 -10.78 -6.83
N LEU A 803 23.36 -9.87 -7.71
CA LEU A 803 24.34 -8.82 -7.40
C LEU A 803 23.80 -7.82 -6.36
N GLU A 804 22.52 -7.46 -6.41
CA GLU A 804 21.87 -6.67 -5.36
C GLU A 804 21.84 -7.41 -4.02
N MET A 805 21.54 -8.72 -4.02
CA MET A 805 21.54 -9.53 -2.79
C MET A 805 22.96 -9.63 -2.19
N GLN A 806 23.97 -9.80 -3.04
CA GLN A 806 25.37 -9.77 -2.63
C GLN A 806 25.77 -8.38 -2.10
N ALA A 807 25.37 -7.29 -2.76
CA ALA A 807 25.66 -5.92 -2.31
C ALA A 807 25.02 -5.61 -0.94
N ARG A 808 23.79 -6.09 -0.69
CA ARG A 808 23.13 -6.01 0.62
C ARG A 808 23.90 -6.84 1.66
N HIS A 809 24.24 -8.09 1.37
CA HIS A 809 25.04 -8.93 2.26
C HIS A 809 26.41 -8.32 2.59
N PHE A 810 27.12 -7.73 1.61
CA PHE A 810 28.38 -7.02 1.85
C PHE A 810 28.19 -5.77 2.69
N LYS A 811 27.09 -5.02 2.50
CA LYS A 811 26.75 -3.87 3.35
C LYS A 811 26.48 -4.32 4.80
N ASP A 812 25.62 -5.31 4.99
CA ASP A 812 25.28 -5.86 6.31
C ASP A 812 26.55 -6.43 6.99
N HIS A 813 27.43 -7.08 6.24
CA HIS A 813 28.72 -7.56 6.73
C HIS A 813 29.65 -6.39 7.14
N ASN A 814 29.67 -5.29 6.38
CA ASN A 814 30.48 -4.11 6.70
C ASN A 814 29.93 -3.35 7.93
N GLU A 815 28.61 -3.28 8.11
CA GLU A 815 27.99 -2.75 9.33
C GLU A 815 28.32 -3.63 10.56
N ASN A 816 28.30 -4.96 10.41
CA ASN A 816 28.77 -5.89 11.44
C ASN A 816 30.28 -5.77 11.72
N LEU A 817 31.12 -5.55 10.71
CA LEU A 817 32.56 -5.30 10.89
C LEU A 817 32.82 -3.99 11.63
N HIS A 818 32.08 -2.91 11.33
CA HIS A 818 32.18 -1.66 12.09
C HIS A 818 31.69 -1.81 13.54
N ALA A 819 30.64 -2.60 13.79
CA ALA A 819 30.20 -2.92 15.15
C ALA A 819 31.27 -3.71 15.92
N ALA A 820 31.89 -4.72 15.29
CA ALA A 820 32.99 -5.48 15.85
C ALA A 820 34.23 -4.59 16.10
N GLN A 821 34.58 -3.71 15.16
CA GLN A 821 35.66 -2.73 15.29
C GLN A 821 35.43 -1.80 16.50
N ALA A 822 34.21 -1.28 16.67
CA ALA A 822 33.85 -0.44 17.81
C ALA A 822 33.93 -1.19 19.15
N GLN A 823 33.55 -2.47 19.17
CA GLN A 823 33.71 -3.32 20.36
C GLN A 823 35.19 -3.60 20.65
N VAL A 824 36.00 -3.97 19.65
CA VAL A 824 37.45 -4.21 19.82
C VAL A 824 38.19 -2.96 20.28
N LEU A 825 37.86 -1.77 19.77
CA LEU A 825 38.43 -0.51 20.25
C LEU A 825 38.10 -0.25 21.73
N LYS A 826 36.87 -0.55 22.15
CA LYS A 826 36.44 -0.43 23.55
C LYS A 826 37.11 -1.47 24.45
N GLU A 827 37.28 -2.70 23.99
CA GLU A 827 37.99 -3.74 24.72
C GLU A 827 39.48 -3.40 24.87
N LEU A 828 40.13 -2.94 23.80
CA LEU A 828 41.49 -2.40 23.80
C LEU A 828 41.67 -1.25 24.80
N GLU A 829 40.70 -0.33 24.88
CA GLU A 829 40.72 0.75 25.87
C GLU A 829 40.61 0.20 27.30
N THR A 830 39.74 -0.77 27.57
CA THR A 830 39.68 -1.41 28.89
C THR A 830 40.95 -2.20 29.25
N GLU A 831 41.62 -2.84 28.28
CA GLU A 831 42.88 -3.54 28.52
C GLU A 831 44.06 -2.58 28.71
N ARG A 832 44.10 -1.47 27.97
CA ARG A 832 45.03 -0.36 28.25
C ARG A 832 44.88 0.14 29.68
N ASP A 833 43.65 0.29 30.14
CA ASP A 833 43.32 0.76 31.49
C ASP A 833 43.61 -0.30 32.58
N ARG A 834 43.49 -1.59 32.27
CA ARG A 834 43.97 -2.71 33.12
C ARG A 834 45.51 -2.72 33.19
N GLY A 835 46.20 -2.58 32.07
CA GLY A 835 47.66 -2.50 31.98
C GLY A 835 48.23 -1.32 32.79
N VAL A 836 47.61 -0.14 32.72
CA VAL A 836 47.98 1.03 33.54
C VAL A 836 47.78 0.79 35.04
N LYS A 837 46.82 -0.05 35.45
CA LYS A 837 46.62 -0.43 36.86
C LYS A 837 47.61 -1.49 37.32
N ILE A 838 48.00 -2.42 36.44
CA ILE A 838 48.99 -3.47 36.71
C ILE A 838 50.40 -2.89 36.80
N THR A 839 50.82 -2.03 35.85
CA THR A 839 52.11 -1.33 35.89
C THR A 839 52.25 -0.50 37.17
N LYS A 840 51.26 0.36 37.49
CA LYS A 840 51.22 1.13 38.75
C LYS A 840 51.21 0.29 40.03
N ARG A 841 50.92 -1.02 39.95
CA ARG A 841 51.05 -1.99 41.06
C ARG A 841 52.45 -2.62 41.08
N LEU A 842 52.99 -2.99 39.91
CA LEU A 842 54.36 -3.48 39.77
C LEU A 842 55.38 -2.44 40.22
N ASP A 843 55.21 -1.17 39.83
CA ASP A 843 56.08 -0.06 40.24
C ASP A 843 56.13 0.14 41.75
N ARG A 844 55.02 -0.17 42.47
CA ARG A 844 55.00 -0.16 43.94
C ARG A 844 55.81 -1.34 44.46
N LEU A 845 55.50 -2.56 44.03
CA LEU A 845 56.18 -3.77 44.48
C LEU A 845 57.71 -3.73 44.22
N VAL A 846 58.15 -3.12 43.11
CA VAL A 846 59.59 -2.88 42.83
C VAL A 846 60.18 -1.84 43.76
N ARG A 847 59.47 -0.73 44.05
CA ARG A 847 59.92 0.27 45.04
C ARG A 847 59.97 -0.32 46.46
N ASP A 848 58.98 -1.11 46.83
CA ASP A 848 58.92 -1.81 48.12
C ASP A 848 60.04 -2.86 48.23
N HIS A 849 60.37 -3.58 47.15
CA HIS A 849 61.51 -4.50 47.08
C HIS A 849 62.85 -3.78 47.29
N ARG A 850 63.08 -2.67 46.55
CA ARG A 850 64.31 -1.86 46.66
C ARG A 850 64.47 -1.22 48.03
N ALA A 851 63.38 -0.68 48.61
CA ALA A 851 63.38 -0.11 49.95
C ALA A 851 63.78 -1.14 51.03
N ASN A 852 63.28 -2.38 50.92
CA ASN A 852 63.60 -3.46 51.86
C ASN A 852 65.03 -4.02 51.74
N ARG A 853 65.82 -3.63 50.72
CA ARG A 853 67.20 -4.10 50.50
C ARG A 853 68.28 -3.02 50.52
N ILE A 854 67.93 -1.73 50.63
CA ILE A 854 68.86 -0.60 50.72
C ILE A 854 69.86 -0.59 49.55
N VAL A 855 69.34 -0.66 48.32
CA VAL A 855 70.14 -0.65 47.08
C VAL A 855 70.13 0.76 46.47
N SER A 856 71.28 1.18 45.93
CA SER A 856 71.44 2.49 45.28
C SER A 856 70.55 2.61 44.03
N GLU A 857 70.08 3.83 43.74
CA GLU A 857 69.12 4.13 42.66
C GLU A 857 69.60 3.72 41.25
N HIS A 858 70.90 3.50 41.09
CA HIS A 858 71.55 3.16 39.82
C HIS A 858 71.93 1.67 39.69
N GLU A 859 71.76 0.84 40.73
CA GLU A 859 72.09 -0.59 40.71
C GLU A 859 70.82 -1.45 40.74
N LYS A 860 70.72 -2.41 39.80
CA LYS A 860 69.61 -3.38 39.76
C LYS A 860 69.95 -4.61 40.59
N THR A 861 69.00 -5.12 41.38
CA THR A 861 69.18 -6.39 42.08
C THR A 861 69.27 -7.56 41.10
N ILE A 862 69.92 -8.66 41.50
CA ILE A 862 70.06 -9.86 40.65
C ILE A 862 68.67 -10.39 40.27
N GLU A 863 67.72 -10.38 41.20
CA GLU A 863 66.34 -10.78 40.98
C GLU A 863 65.61 -9.84 40.00
N GLU A 864 65.87 -8.53 40.03
CA GLU A 864 65.36 -7.59 39.03
C GLU A 864 65.97 -7.83 37.64
N VAL A 865 67.27 -8.13 37.54
CA VAL A 865 67.90 -8.48 36.25
C VAL A 865 67.37 -9.83 35.71
N VAL A 866 67.10 -10.79 36.58
CA VAL A 866 66.46 -12.07 36.21
C VAL A 866 65.00 -11.85 35.78
N LEU A 867 64.24 -11.00 36.46
CA LEU A 867 62.87 -10.63 36.07
C LEU A 867 62.84 -9.83 34.76
N GLU A 868 63.74 -8.87 34.56
CA GLU A 868 63.87 -8.13 33.30
C GLU A 868 64.26 -9.04 32.13
N THR A 869 65.19 -9.97 32.33
CA THR A 869 65.59 -10.91 31.26
C THR A 869 64.56 -12.02 31.02
N TYR A 870 63.73 -12.36 32.01
CA TYR A 870 62.56 -13.23 31.81
C TYR A 870 61.45 -12.48 31.04
N ASN A 871 61.11 -11.27 31.47
CA ASN A 871 60.14 -10.40 30.81
C ASN A 871 60.57 -10.08 29.36
N ALA A 872 61.84 -9.77 29.10
CA ALA A 872 62.35 -9.56 27.75
C ALA A 872 62.25 -10.82 26.87
N LYS A 873 62.46 -12.02 27.43
CA LYS A 873 62.21 -13.29 26.72
C LYS A 873 60.73 -13.51 26.45
N GLU A 874 59.86 -13.22 27.41
CA GLU A 874 58.41 -13.39 27.29
C GLU A 874 57.79 -12.38 26.32
N VAL A 875 58.26 -11.12 26.31
CA VAL A 875 57.93 -10.11 25.30
C VAL A 875 58.42 -10.52 23.92
N ASN A 876 59.67 -11.00 23.77
CA ASN A 876 60.14 -11.51 22.47
C ASN A 876 59.33 -12.73 22.00
N HIS A 877 58.95 -13.63 22.90
CA HIS A 877 58.07 -14.78 22.60
C HIS A 877 56.67 -14.32 22.18
N SER A 878 56.12 -13.32 22.85
CA SER A 878 54.82 -12.69 22.54
C SER A 878 54.85 -12.02 21.16
N LEU A 879 55.86 -11.20 20.89
CA LEU A 879 56.04 -10.51 19.62
C LEU A 879 56.20 -11.51 18.47
N LEU A 880 57.08 -12.50 18.61
CA LEU A 880 57.25 -13.56 17.61
C LEU A 880 55.96 -14.37 17.39
N TYR A 881 55.17 -14.63 18.44
CA TYR A 881 53.86 -15.27 18.31
C TYR A 881 52.86 -14.40 17.54
N THR A 882 52.78 -13.10 17.85
CA THR A 882 51.90 -12.16 17.12
C THR A 882 52.32 -11.95 15.66
N LEU A 883 53.62 -11.96 15.35
CA LEU A 883 54.10 -11.99 13.96
C LEU A 883 53.68 -13.30 13.26
N GLY A 884 53.65 -14.43 13.98
CA GLY A 884 53.13 -15.70 13.50
C GLY A 884 51.62 -15.69 13.22
N GLN A 885 50.84 -15.00 14.05
CA GLN A 885 49.41 -14.79 13.80
C GLN A 885 49.20 -13.87 12.59
N LEU A 886 49.97 -12.79 12.46
CA LEU A 886 49.93 -11.90 11.29
C LEU A 886 50.26 -12.65 9.99
N ALA A 887 51.26 -13.55 10.02
CA ALA A 887 51.59 -14.43 8.90
C ALA A 887 50.49 -15.47 8.58
N HIS A 888 49.59 -15.77 9.52
CA HIS A 888 48.46 -16.67 9.31
C HIS A 888 47.22 -15.95 8.75
N GLU A 889 47.00 -14.70 9.17
CA GLU A 889 45.94 -13.81 8.66
C GLU A 889 46.28 -13.22 7.28
N PHE A 890 47.56 -13.01 6.98
CA PHE A 890 48.06 -12.49 5.71
C PHE A 890 49.09 -13.45 5.08
N PRO A 891 48.66 -14.53 4.38
CA PRO A 891 49.56 -15.56 3.85
C PRO A 891 50.65 -15.04 2.91
N GLU A 892 50.40 -13.96 2.17
CA GLU A 892 51.36 -13.31 1.27
C GLU A 892 52.60 -12.75 2.00
N LEU A 893 52.47 -12.43 3.30
CA LEU A 893 53.59 -12.01 4.15
C LEU A 893 54.31 -13.19 4.82
N SER A 894 53.75 -14.39 4.78
CA SER A 894 54.21 -15.51 5.61
C SER A 894 55.63 -15.99 5.26
N ASP A 895 55.93 -16.22 3.98
CA ASP A 895 57.25 -16.64 3.51
C ASP A 895 58.35 -15.60 3.77
N PRO A 896 58.25 -14.33 3.34
CA PRO A 896 59.30 -13.34 3.60
C PRO A 896 59.48 -13.02 5.09
N LEU A 897 58.40 -13.11 5.89
CA LEU A 897 58.49 -12.99 7.35
C LEU A 897 59.21 -14.20 7.96
N HIS A 898 58.86 -15.42 7.57
CA HIS A 898 59.55 -16.63 8.03
C HIS A 898 61.03 -16.68 7.60
N GLU A 899 61.37 -16.20 6.40
CA GLU A 899 62.74 -16.13 5.92
C GLU A 899 63.56 -15.09 6.70
N SER A 900 63.02 -13.89 6.90
CA SER A 900 63.64 -12.83 7.73
C SER A 900 63.85 -13.28 9.19
N VAL A 901 62.85 -13.90 9.80
CA VAL A 901 62.92 -14.41 11.18
C VAL A 901 63.94 -15.55 11.31
N LYS A 902 64.01 -16.47 10.33
CA LYS A 902 65.07 -17.49 10.26
C LYS A 902 66.46 -16.88 10.07
N GLY A 903 66.60 -15.84 9.23
CA GLY A 903 67.86 -15.12 9.02
C GLY A 903 68.43 -14.49 10.29
N GLN A 904 67.57 -14.11 11.23
CA GLN A 904 67.96 -13.63 12.57
C GLN A 904 68.16 -14.76 13.61
N ASN A 905 68.12 -16.04 13.20
CA ASN A 905 68.12 -17.22 14.09
C ASN A 905 66.99 -17.23 15.15
N LEU A 906 65.86 -16.59 14.85
CA LEU A 906 64.67 -16.58 15.70
C LEU A 906 63.65 -17.62 15.20
N HIS A 907 62.74 -18.06 16.07
CA HIS A 907 61.70 -19.03 15.75
C HIS A 907 60.35 -18.55 16.27
N ILE A 908 59.34 -18.53 15.39
CA ILE A 908 57.94 -18.20 15.73
C ILE A 908 57.37 -19.30 16.64
N PRO A 909 56.90 -18.99 17.86
CA PRO A 909 56.24 -19.97 18.72
C PRO A 909 54.93 -20.49 18.11
N ALA A 910 54.62 -21.76 18.36
CA ALA A 910 53.35 -22.37 17.92
C ALA A 910 52.25 -22.32 19.00
N LEU A 911 52.54 -21.79 20.20
CA LEU A 911 51.62 -21.64 21.32
C LEU A 911 51.73 -20.24 21.92
N PRO A 912 50.64 -19.68 22.48
CA PRO A 912 50.68 -18.37 23.13
C PRO A 912 51.50 -18.39 24.44
N PRO A 913 52.07 -17.25 24.85
CA PRO A 913 52.75 -17.08 26.14
C PRO A 913 51.87 -17.53 27.33
N GLY A 914 52.51 -18.06 28.38
CA GLY A 914 51.85 -18.50 29.62
C GLY A 914 51.22 -19.92 29.61
N ALA A 915 51.03 -20.56 28.45
CA ALA A 915 50.38 -21.87 28.34
C ALA A 915 51.30 -23.07 28.69
N ALA A 916 51.77 -23.15 29.95
CA ALA A 916 52.73 -24.16 30.40
C ALA A 916 52.14 -25.56 30.67
N LEU A 917 52.20 -26.44 29.66
CA LEU A 917 52.36 -27.90 29.72
C LEU A 917 51.84 -28.67 30.97
N ALA A 918 50.66 -29.31 30.84
CA ALA A 918 50.28 -30.48 31.64
C ALA A 918 50.25 -31.73 30.74
N ARG A 919 50.88 -32.85 31.16
CA ARG A 919 51.18 -34.01 30.30
C ARG A 919 50.86 -35.34 31.02
N GLY A 920 49.90 -36.11 30.51
CA GLY A 920 49.48 -37.41 31.06
C GLY A 920 48.82 -38.32 30.00
N HIS A 921 48.84 -39.65 30.18
CA HIS A 921 48.68 -40.58 29.05
C HIS A 921 48.11 -41.98 29.44
N LYS A 922 46.98 -42.40 28.82
CA LYS A 922 46.51 -43.81 28.63
C LYS A 922 46.20 -44.61 29.94
N LYS A 923 45.42 -45.69 30.03
CA LYS A 923 44.42 -46.49 29.23
C LYS A 923 43.62 -47.29 30.31
N GLY A 924 42.46 -47.93 30.13
CA GLY A 924 41.54 -48.20 28.99
C GLY A 924 40.59 -49.37 29.35
N SER A 925 39.68 -49.80 28.45
CA SER A 925 38.67 -50.90 28.62
C SER A 925 37.50 -50.55 29.58
N SER A 926 36.25 -51.00 29.44
CA SER A 926 35.40 -51.66 28.41
C SER A 926 33.96 -51.67 28.98
N SER A 927 32.81 -51.65 28.30
CA SER A 927 32.31 -52.03 26.94
C SER A 927 31.04 -51.18 26.62
N ALA A 928 30.23 -51.28 25.56
CA ALA A 928 30.14 -52.02 24.27
C ALA A 928 29.18 -51.17 23.35
N SER A 929 29.48 -50.82 22.08
CA SER A 929 29.31 -51.60 20.81
C SER A 929 27.85 -51.99 20.47
N ASP A 930 27.32 -51.94 19.23
CA ASP A 930 27.69 -51.34 17.92
C ASP A 930 26.33 -51.14 17.14
N SER A 931 26.13 -50.77 15.87
CA SER A 931 26.89 -50.64 14.60
C SER A 931 26.18 -49.59 13.70
N ARG A 932 26.64 -49.04 12.55
CA ARG A 932 27.47 -49.46 11.38
C ARG A 932 26.79 -50.39 10.35
N PRO A 933 27.08 -50.30 9.03
CA PRO A 933 27.09 -49.14 8.10
C PRO A 933 26.49 -49.54 6.70
N PRO A 934 27.09 -49.32 5.49
CA PRO A 934 27.53 -48.11 4.75
C PRO A 934 26.89 -47.92 3.31
N SER A 935 27.30 -46.86 2.59
CA SER A 935 27.50 -46.75 1.11
C SER A 935 26.28 -46.69 0.13
N ALA A 936 26.38 -46.23 -1.14
CA ALA A 936 27.21 -45.17 -1.79
C ALA A 936 26.80 -44.95 -3.29
N ARG A 937 27.06 -43.74 -3.86
CA ARG A 937 26.96 -43.35 -5.31
C ARG A 937 25.51 -43.32 -5.89
N SER A 938 25.18 -42.69 -7.03
CA SER A 938 25.97 -42.08 -8.14
C SER A 938 25.28 -40.87 -8.82
N ASP A 939 26.10 -39.98 -9.40
CA ASP A 939 25.96 -39.16 -10.64
C ASP A 939 24.61 -38.76 -11.30
N ARG A 940 24.51 -37.47 -11.67
CA ARG A 940 24.01 -36.86 -12.95
C ARG A 940 22.52 -37.05 -13.37
N SER A 941 21.91 -36.20 -14.21
CA SER A 941 22.09 -34.77 -14.56
C SER A 941 20.84 -34.23 -15.32
N ASP A 942 20.81 -32.92 -15.59
CA ASP A 942 20.14 -32.21 -16.71
C ASP A 942 18.60 -32.24 -16.96
N LEU A 943 18.03 -31.02 -16.87
CA LEU A 943 17.24 -30.30 -17.90
C LEU A 943 15.90 -30.82 -18.49
N SER A 944 14.89 -29.96 -18.31
CA SER A 944 13.94 -29.43 -19.33
C SER A 944 12.86 -30.32 -20.03
N SER A 945 11.61 -30.12 -19.58
CA SER A 945 10.51 -29.46 -20.35
C SER A 945 9.55 -30.22 -21.30
N VAL A 946 8.27 -29.79 -21.22
CA VAL A 946 7.34 -29.42 -22.34
C VAL A 946 6.43 -30.45 -23.07
N LYS A 947 5.10 -30.21 -22.95
CA LYS A 947 3.93 -30.55 -23.85
C LYS A 947 3.59 -32.04 -24.10
N SER A 948 2.37 -32.47 -24.50
CA SER A 948 0.96 -32.00 -24.41
C SER A 948 0.03 -33.19 -24.85
N SER A 949 -1.26 -33.17 -25.27
CA SER A 949 -2.36 -32.20 -25.54
C SER A 949 -3.67 -32.96 -25.93
N VAL A 950 -4.87 -32.38 -25.67
CA VAL A 950 -6.17 -32.62 -26.38
C VAL A 950 -6.86 -34.00 -26.17
N SER A 951 -8.20 -34.20 -26.18
CA SER A 951 -9.44 -33.38 -26.38
C SER A 951 -10.37 -33.46 -25.12
N SER A 952 -11.72 -33.48 -25.02
CA SER A 952 -12.98 -33.32 -25.84
C SER A 952 -14.21 -33.36 -24.88
N THR A 953 -15.47 -32.93 -25.10
CA THR A 953 -16.23 -32.00 -26.00
C THR A 953 -17.71 -31.92 -25.52
N SER A 954 -18.41 -30.78 -25.68
CA SER A 954 -19.92 -30.59 -25.72
C SER A 954 -20.80 -30.93 -24.48
N SER A 955 -21.97 -30.31 -24.21
CA SER A 955 -22.57 -29.01 -24.61
C SER A 955 -23.90 -28.69 -23.86
N ARG A 956 -24.30 -27.40 -23.79
CA ARG A 956 -25.68 -26.85 -23.51
C ARG A 956 -26.26 -27.06 -22.08
N SER A 957 -27.18 -26.22 -21.54
CA SER A 957 -27.86 -24.99 -22.05
C SER A 957 -28.54 -24.12 -20.96
N THR A 958 -28.55 -22.78 -21.18
CA THR A 958 -29.62 -21.77 -20.86
C THR A 958 -30.04 -21.42 -19.41
N ASN A 959 -30.56 -20.23 -19.04
CA ASN A 959 -30.47 -18.83 -19.54
C ASN A 959 -31.27 -17.81 -18.65
N ARG A 960 -30.68 -16.66 -18.23
CA ARG A 960 -31.32 -15.35 -17.80
C ARG A 960 -32.38 -15.33 -16.65
N ARG A 961 -32.92 -14.20 -16.13
CA ARG A 961 -32.43 -12.83 -15.71
C ARG A 961 -33.65 -11.90 -15.46
N ALA A 962 -33.90 -11.33 -14.26
CA ALA A 962 -34.74 -10.11 -14.05
C ALA A 962 -34.75 -9.59 -12.57
N VAL A 963 -35.25 -8.36 -12.38
CA VAL A 963 -35.40 -7.55 -11.13
C VAL A 963 -36.71 -6.73 -11.23
N PRO A 964 -37.54 -6.54 -10.17
CA PRO A 964 -37.76 -5.19 -9.60
C PRO A 964 -38.16 -5.13 -8.09
N MET A 965 -38.39 -3.91 -7.57
CA MET A 965 -38.69 -3.58 -6.16
C MET A 965 -40.20 -3.42 -5.84
N GLY A 966 -40.58 -3.41 -4.54
CA GLY A 966 -41.90 -3.00 -4.02
C GLY A 966 -41.87 -2.68 -2.51
N LYS A 967 -42.79 -1.81 -2.02
CA LYS A 967 -42.93 -1.36 -0.61
C LYS A 967 -44.22 -1.91 0.04
N VAL A 968 -44.34 -1.86 1.38
CA VAL A 968 -45.50 -1.38 2.22
C VAL A 968 -45.58 -2.08 3.60
N GLN A 969 -46.09 -1.53 4.72
CA GLN A 969 -45.94 -0.19 5.36
C GLN A 969 -46.59 -0.16 6.79
N LEU A 970 -45.83 0.17 7.84
CA LEU A 970 -46.29 0.53 9.22
C LEU A 970 -47.03 -0.56 10.05
N GLY A 971 -47.12 -0.38 11.39
CA GLY A 971 -47.76 -1.35 12.29
C GLY A 971 -48.14 -0.88 13.70
N LEU A 972 -47.16 -0.52 14.55
CA LEU A 972 -47.33 0.08 15.89
C LEU A 972 -45.99 0.66 16.39
#